data_AF-A0A959I775-F1
#
_entry.id   AF-A0A959I775-F1
#
_cell.length_a   1.000
_cell.length_b   1.000
_cell.length_c   1.000
_cell.angle_alpha   90.00
_cell.angle_beta   90.00
_cell.angle_gamma   90.00
#
_symmetry.space_group_name_H-M   'P 1'
#
loop_
_entity.id
_entity.type
_entity.pdbx_description
1 polymer ?
#
loop_
_entity_poly.entity_id
_entity_poly.type
_entity_poly.pdbx_seq_one_letter_code
_entity_poly.pdbx_strand_id
1 'polypeptide(L)'
;ADDWRELMSLFMVRRTRSFIRDNYAFSDAENGRKYLRFADGSRAYFPDRHPKRATFHIDENDPNDQYARMYGENVVDTINSLYLPRYGLGNYVHKKPAGPPTPREVKILDDLSRGGRRLMGFSRTNLFKRLESSGYAFLLSVERHILRNYIFVHALENNLELPIGTQGAEMLDTRFEDQDAEAVDYATDELFDDDSNEMAGATVIIDMAPLRSETAFLERAAGIYAEYHGRYHRRFKWIRANLFDRKLRQHLLADARALLTILQQFSDWSVTEDAKLNALETLLTETHPTEKVLVFSQFADTVHYVEQQLHLRGVQQVIGVTGDSPDPTALAWRFSPESNDKRAAVPPEDELRVLIATDVLSEGQNLQDSHIVVNYDLPWAIIRLIQRAGRVDRIGQKAPDILSYTFWPAEGVERIIRLRERLRHRLQENAEVVGTDEAFFEGESSDQPLIDLYHERAGVLDEEADGETEIDLVSYAYQIWKNATDANPALRNVIPRLPQVVYTSKAHESVEVTGPPGVLVFLNTARGSNALAWIDQEGNSVTESQFTILKAAACGLDTPPWPRQESHHELVQRAVQHVMTERTVIGGQLGRPSGARFKTYERLKAYAERLQKTLFAHEAETLVKAIDEIFRFPLQEAAKNTLNRQLRSNIGDEALAALVVTLYEEGRLCLVQDEEEADDEPAIICSMGIY
;
A
#
# COMPACT_ATOMS: atom_id res chain seq x y z
N ALA A 1 -6.35 -15.16 22.78
CA ALA A 1 -5.32 -14.58 21.90
C ALA A 1 -5.73 -13.19 21.43
N ASP A 2 -7.00 -13.00 21.09
CA ASP A 2 -7.56 -11.70 20.68
C ASP A 2 -7.60 -10.66 21.80
N ASP A 3 -7.88 -11.05 23.06
CA ASP A 3 -7.78 -10.14 24.22
C ASP A 3 -6.38 -9.56 24.42
N TRP A 4 -5.32 -10.32 24.12
CA TRP A 4 -3.94 -9.85 24.24
C TRP A 4 -3.59 -8.90 23.09
N ARG A 5 -4.13 -9.13 21.88
CA ARG A 5 -4.03 -8.17 20.76
C ARG A 5 -4.82 -6.90 21.03
N GLU A 6 -5.98 -6.99 21.69
CA GLU A 6 -6.79 -5.85 22.07
C GLU A 6 -6.13 -5.03 23.19
N LEU A 7 -5.60 -5.68 24.22
CA LEU A 7 -4.74 -5.05 25.24
C LEU A 7 -3.50 -4.41 24.60
N MET A 8 -2.80 -5.09 23.70
CA MET A 8 -1.68 -4.48 22.99
C MET A 8 -2.13 -3.33 22.11
N SER A 9 -3.30 -3.36 21.47
CA SER A 9 -3.76 -2.21 20.69
C SER A 9 -4.07 -0.97 21.54
N LEU A 10 -4.45 -1.16 22.81
CA LEU A 10 -4.74 -0.08 23.76
C LEU A 10 -3.48 0.47 24.45
N PHE A 11 -2.40 -0.31 24.54
CA PHE A 11 -1.17 0.05 25.25
C PHE A 11 0.09 0.11 24.37
N MET A 12 0.05 -0.45 23.16
CA MET A 12 1.19 -0.54 22.25
C MET A 12 1.23 0.70 21.37
N VAL A 13 1.86 1.69 21.95
CA VAL A 13 2.36 2.90 21.34
C VAL A 13 3.25 2.54 20.14
N ARG A 14 2.75 2.66 18.90
CA ARG A 14 3.60 2.57 17.69
C ARG A 14 4.47 3.82 17.58
N ARG A 15 5.78 3.62 17.46
CA ARG A 15 6.77 4.70 17.31
C ARG A 15 7.60 4.48 16.05
N THR A 16 7.80 5.54 15.29
CA THR A 16 8.73 5.57 14.16
C THR A 16 10.17 5.42 14.65
N ARG A 17 11.06 4.96 13.77
CA ARG A 17 12.48 4.78 14.12
C ARG A 17 13.09 6.10 14.58
N SER A 18 12.83 7.18 13.84
CA SER A 18 13.33 8.53 14.15
C SER A 18 12.79 9.02 15.48
N PHE A 19 11.50 8.80 15.76
CA PHE A 19 10.95 9.14 17.07
C PHE A 19 11.67 8.42 18.22
N ILE A 20 11.93 7.11 18.09
CA ILE A 20 12.67 6.35 19.11
C ILE A 20 14.10 6.90 19.22
N ARG A 21 14.76 7.13 18.08
CA ARG A 21 16.12 7.65 18.01
C ARG A 21 16.26 9.03 18.65
N ASP A 22 15.26 9.89 18.54
CA ASP A 22 15.34 11.28 19.01
C ASP A 22 14.86 11.45 20.45
N ASN A 23 13.96 10.59 20.92
CA ASN A 23 13.40 10.70 22.27
C ASN A 23 13.95 9.68 23.27
N TYR A 24 14.52 8.55 22.81
CA TYR A 24 14.92 7.44 23.69
C TYR A 24 16.38 7.00 23.55
N ALA A 25 17.08 7.40 22.49
CA ALA A 25 18.45 6.98 22.29
C ALA A 25 19.44 7.86 23.06
N PHE A 26 20.51 7.22 23.54
CA PHE A 26 21.70 7.88 24.05
C PHE A 26 22.68 8.11 22.92
N SER A 27 23.45 9.20 22.98
CA SER A 27 24.59 9.41 22.09
C SER A 27 25.85 8.84 22.70
N ASP A 28 26.59 8.06 21.92
CA ASP A 28 27.90 7.55 22.32
C ASP A 28 28.96 8.64 22.12
N ALA A 29 29.72 8.95 23.17
CA ALA A 29 30.72 10.01 23.15
C ALA A 29 31.93 9.70 22.28
N GLU A 30 32.20 8.42 21.99
CA GLU A 30 33.40 8.01 21.24
C GLU A 30 33.20 8.09 19.72
N ASN A 31 32.00 7.80 19.22
CA ASN A 31 31.71 7.72 17.78
C ASN A 31 30.50 8.56 17.34
N GLY A 32 29.82 9.25 18.26
CA GLY A 32 28.67 10.10 17.98
C GLY A 32 27.38 9.34 17.63
N ARG A 33 27.41 8.00 17.58
CA ARG A 33 26.27 7.18 17.17
C ARG A 33 25.22 7.11 18.27
N LYS A 34 23.96 7.10 17.84
CA LYS A 34 22.82 6.93 18.75
C LYS A 34 22.60 5.44 19.05
N TYR A 35 22.26 5.10 20.30
CA TYR A 35 22.00 3.74 20.73
C TYR A 35 20.92 3.65 21.80
N LEU A 36 20.23 2.51 21.84
CA LEU A 36 19.39 2.10 22.96
C LEU A 36 20.20 1.26 23.94
N ARG A 37 20.00 1.48 25.23
CA ARG A 37 20.61 0.67 26.29
C ARG A 37 19.60 -0.34 26.81
N PHE A 38 19.92 -1.63 26.76
CA PHE A 38 19.09 -2.69 27.31
C PHE A 38 19.28 -2.84 28.82
N ALA A 39 18.34 -3.57 29.45
CA ALA A 39 18.35 -3.83 30.88
C ALA A 39 19.58 -4.61 31.36
N ASP A 40 20.15 -5.45 30.49
CA ASP A 40 21.40 -6.18 30.73
C ASP A 40 22.66 -5.28 30.59
N GLY A 41 22.47 -4.01 30.22
CA GLY A 41 23.53 -3.02 30.03
C GLY A 41 24.12 -3.01 28.61
N SER A 42 23.73 -3.93 27.73
CA SER A 42 24.18 -3.95 26.34
C SER A 42 23.64 -2.76 25.53
N ARG A 43 24.34 -2.39 24.46
CA ARG A 43 24.00 -1.27 23.59
C ARG A 43 23.54 -1.78 22.23
N ALA A 44 22.37 -1.34 21.77
CA ALA A 44 21.91 -1.51 20.40
C ALA A 44 22.02 -0.18 19.66
N TYR A 45 22.97 -0.09 18.74
CA TYR A 45 23.17 1.10 17.94
C TYR A 45 22.15 1.16 16.79
N PHE A 46 21.72 2.37 16.45
CA PHE A 46 20.98 2.57 15.20
C PHE A 46 21.96 2.50 14.03
N PRO A 47 21.69 1.69 13.00
CA PRO A 47 22.51 1.68 11.79
C PRO A 47 22.16 2.88 10.90
N ASP A 48 23.15 3.42 10.19
CA ASP A 48 22.94 4.49 9.22
C ASP A 48 22.51 3.91 7.87
N ARG A 49 21.48 4.48 7.24
CA ARG A 49 20.96 4.01 5.96
C ARG A 49 21.63 4.76 4.81
N HIS A 50 22.27 4.01 3.91
CA HIS A 50 22.93 4.54 2.72
C HIS A 50 22.18 4.05 1.47
N PRO A 51 21.30 4.88 0.88
CA PRO A 51 20.71 4.57 -0.41
C PRO A 51 21.80 4.60 -1.47
N LYS A 52 21.87 3.54 -2.29
CA LYS A 52 22.84 3.41 -3.38
C LYS A 52 22.11 3.12 -4.70
N ARG A 53 22.57 3.75 -5.77
CA ARG A 53 22.08 3.45 -7.11
C ARG A 53 22.83 2.25 -7.69
N ALA A 54 22.11 1.22 -8.09
CA ALA A 54 22.66 0.18 -8.94
C ALA A 54 22.40 0.56 -10.40
N THR A 55 23.45 0.70 -11.19
CA THR A 55 23.37 1.08 -12.60
C THR A 55 23.71 -0.09 -13.51
N PHE A 56 23.07 -0.10 -14.67
CA PHE A 56 23.41 -0.95 -15.80
C PHE A 56 23.39 -0.08 -17.05
N HIS A 57 24.28 -0.36 -17.99
CA HIS A 57 24.39 0.42 -19.21
C HIS A 57 23.43 -0.12 -20.27
N ILE A 58 22.79 0.81 -20.99
CA ILE A 58 21.99 0.54 -22.18
C ILE A 58 22.50 1.52 -23.23
N ASP A 59 22.87 1.00 -24.39
CA ASP A 59 23.28 1.84 -25.52
C ASP A 59 22.10 1.99 -26.50
N GLU A 60 21.40 3.13 -26.46
CA GLU A 60 20.31 3.43 -27.40
C GLU A 60 20.80 3.52 -28.86
N ASN A 61 22.11 3.66 -29.10
CA ASN A 61 22.69 3.70 -30.44
C ASN A 61 23.16 2.32 -30.94
N ASP A 62 23.26 1.31 -30.07
CA ASP A 62 23.58 -0.05 -30.49
C ASP A 62 22.31 -0.76 -30.95
N PRO A 63 22.17 -1.07 -32.25
CA PRO A 63 21.00 -1.79 -32.77
C PRO A 63 20.89 -3.22 -32.26
N ASN A 64 21.91 -3.75 -31.55
CA ASN A 64 21.90 -5.08 -30.95
C ASN A 64 21.60 -5.07 -29.44
N ASP A 65 21.65 -3.92 -28.77
CA ASP A 65 21.33 -3.85 -27.34
C ASP A 65 19.88 -4.28 -27.11
N GLN A 66 19.71 -5.38 -26.38
CA GLN A 66 18.42 -6.03 -26.21
C GLN A 66 17.42 -5.13 -25.47
N TYR A 67 17.89 -4.41 -24.45
CA TYR A 67 17.06 -3.51 -23.66
C TYR A 67 16.70 -2.27 -24.47
N ALA A 68 17.65 -1.65 -25.18
CA ALA A 68 17.39 -0.52 -26.07
C ALA A 68 16.30 -0.86 -27.11
N ARG A 69 16.41 -2.03 -27.75
CA ARG A 69 15.41 -2.53 -28.70
C ARG A 69 14.05 -2.78 -28.05
N MET A 70 14.01 -3.32 -26.83
CA MET A 70 12.75 -3.54 -26.09
C MET A 70 12.07 -2.24 -25.67
N TYR A 71 12.86 -1.19 -25.41
CA TYR A 71 12.37 0.15 -25.08
C TYR A 71 12.08 1.02 -26.31
N GLY A 72 12.36 0.52 -27.51
CA GLY A 72 12.14 1.23 -28.77
C GLY A 72 10.66 1.45 -29.07
N GLU A 73 10.38 2.53 -29.81
CA GLU A 73 9.02 3.00 -30.14
C GLU A 73 8.11 1.89 -30.67
N ASN A 74 8.64 0.97 -31.49
CA ASN A 74 7.87 -0.15 -32.05
C ASN A 74 7.20 -1.02 -30.97
N VAL A 75 7.93 -1.41 -29.91
CA VAL A 75 7.38 -2.24 -28.83
C VAL A 75 6.35 -1.46 -28.02
N VAL A 76 6.67 -0.19 -27.74
CA VAL A 76 5.83 0.72 -26.96
C VAL A 76 4.50 0.97 -27.67
N ASP A 77 4.55 1.33 -28.94
CA ASP A 77 3.38 1.58 -29.79
C ASP A 77 2.54 0.33 -29.98
N THR A 78 3.20 -0.83 -30.12
CA THR A 78 2.51 -2.12 -30.18
C THR A 78 1.71 -2.38 -28.91
N ILE A 79 2.30 -2.21 -27.71
CA ILE A 79 1.61 -2.39 -26.42
C ILE A 79 0.49 -1.36 -26.24
N ASN A 80 0.74 -0.09 -26.57
CA ASN A 80 -0.25 0.98 -26.47
C ASN A 80 -1.46 0.76 -27.38
N SER A 81 -1.23 0.18 -28.57
CA SER A 81 -2.26 -0.07 -29.58
C SER A 81 -3.11 -1.32 -29.33
N LEU A 82 -2.79 -2.14 -28.32
CA LEU A 82 -3.57 -3.35 -28.01
C LEU A 82 -5.02 -3.03 -27.66
N TYR A 83 -5.95 -3.85 -28.15
CA TYR A 83 -7.38 -3.76 -27.87
C TYR A 83 -7.77 -4.32 -26.49
N LEU A 84 -6.96 -5.23 -25.94
CA LEU A 84 -7.13 -5.91 -24.65
C LEU A 84 -8.55 -6.44 -24.41
N PRO A 85 -9.13 -7.19 -25.36
CA PRO A 85 -10.55 -7.56 -25.35
C PRO A 85 -10.95 -8.42 -24.15
N ARG A 86 -10.04 -9.25 -23.61
CA ARG A 86 -10.29 -10.08 -22.42
C ARG A 86 -10.56 -9.24 -21.16
N TYR A 87 -9.93 -8.06 -21.06
CA TYR A 87 -10.07 -7.15 -19.93
C TYR A 87 -11.28 -6.21 -20.10
N GLY A 88 -11.76 -6.06 -21.33
CA GLY A 88 -12.93 -5.24 -21.70
C GLY A 88 -14.05 -6.05 -22.34
N LEU A 89 -14.31 -7.28 -21.91
CA LEU A 89 -15.27 -8.19 -22.55
C LEU A 89 -16.68 -7.61 -22.66
N GLY A 90 -17.10 -6.78 -21.71
CA GLY A 90 -18.38 -6.06 -21.75
C GLY A 90 -18.58 -5.22 -23.03
N ASN A 91 -17.51 -4.75 -23.65
CA ASN A 91 -17.57 -3.96 -24.89
C ASN A 91 -17.98 -4.79 -26.12
N TYR A 92 -17.96 -6.12 -26.02
CA TYR A 92 -18.21 -7.04 -27.12
C TYR A 92 -19.52 -7.82 -26.96
N VAL A 93 -20.33 -7.48 -25.95
CA VAL A 93 -21.62 -8.15 -25.70
C VAL A 93 -22.59 -7.82 -26.83
N HIS A 94 -23.19 -8.85 -27.40
CA HIS A 94 -24.08 -8.74 -28.54
C HIS A 94 -25.40 -8.06 -28.13
N LYS A 95 -25.80 -6.98 -28.82
CA LYS A 95 -27.03 -6.22 -28.47
C LYS A 95 -28.32 -7.01 -28.65
N LYS A 96 -28.32 -8.00 -29.56
CA LYS A 96 -29.46 -8.88 -29.85
C LYS A 96 -28.95 -10.30 -30.13
N PRO A 97 -28.63 -11.11 -29.10
CA PRO A 97 -28.10 -12.46 -29.30
C PRO A 97 -29.16 -13.37 -29.93
N ALA A 98 -28.72 -14.44 -30.59
CA ALA A 98 -29.61 -15.40 -31.29
C ALA A 98 -30.56 -16.16 -30.33
N GLY A 99 -30.29 -16.13 -29.02
CA GLY A 99 -31.21 -16.55 -27.97
C GLY A 99 -30.94 -15.73 -26.70
N PRO A 100 -31.94 -15.55 -25.82
CA PRO A 100 -31.75 -14.77 -24.60
C PRO A 100 -30.67 -15.40 -23.70
N PRO A 101 -29.88 -14.59 -22.98
CA PRO A 101 -28.99 -15.10 -21.94
C PRO A 101 -29.83 -15.74 -20.82
N THR A 102 -29.31 -16.83 -20.25
CA THR A 102 -29.89 -17.45 -19.06
C THR A 102 -29.72 -16.52 -17.84
N PRO A 103 -30.49 -16.69 -16.74
CA PRO A 103 -30.34 -15.85 -15.54
C PRO A 103 -28.90 -15.84 -14.99
N ARG A 104 -28.18 -16.97 -15.08
CA ARG A 104 -26.78 -17.07 -14.70
C ARG A 104 -25.87 -16.25 -15.61
N GLU A 105 -26.09 -16.30 -16.92
CA GLU A 105 -25.31 -15.53 -17.89
C GLU A 105 -25.59 -14.02 -17.79
N VAL A 106 -26.82 -13.61 -17.46
CA VAL A 106 -27.15 -12.20 -17.20
C VAL A 106 -26.28 -11.65 -16.07
N LYS A 107 -26.19 -12.37 -14.94
CA LYS A 107 -25.32 -11.97 -13.82
C LYS A 107 -23.85 -11.83 -14.25
N ILE A 108 -23.34 -12.78 -15.04
CA ILE A 108 -21.97 -12.71 -15.57
C ILE A 108 -21.78 -11.48 -16.47
N LEU A 109 -22.73 -11.19 -17.37
CA LEU A 109 -22.66 -10.05 -18.28
C LEU A 109 -22.71 -8.70 -17.54
N ASP A 110 -23.53 -8.60 -16.50
CA ASP A 110 -23.63 -7.40 -15.66
C ASP A 110 -22.30 -7.11 -14.95
N ASP A 111 -21.64 -8.15 -14.41
CA ASP A 111 -20.32 -8.04 -13.76
C ASP A 111 -19.24 -7.53 -14.74
N LEU A 112 -19.27 -7.98 -16.00
CA LEU A 112 -18.29 -7.59 -17.03
C LEU A 112 -18.36 -6.09 -17.40
N SER A 113 -19.47 -5.41 -17.12
CA SER A 113 -19.69 -4.01 -17.51
C SER A 113 -19.03 -2.99 -16.58
N ARG A 114 -18.71 -3.36 -15.33
CA ARG A 114 -18.31 -2.41 -14.27
C ARG A 114 -16.81 -2.07 -14.22
N GLY A 115 -15.93 -2.92 -14.77
CA GLY A 115 -14.46 -2.79 -14.59
C GLY A 115 -13.60 -2.56 -15.85
N GLY A 116 -14.17 -2.65 -17.06
CA GLY A 116 -13.38 -2.94 -18.27
C GLY A 116 -12.30 -1.93 -18.68
N ARG A 117 -12.55 -0.61 -18.56
CA ARG A 117 -11.58 0.42 -18.99
C ARG A 117 -10.37 0.53 -18.06
N ARG A 118 -10.57 0.35 -16.75
CA ARG A 118 -9.49 0.41 -15.74
C ARG A 118 -8.55 -0.78 -15.88
N LEU A 119 -9.11 -1.98 -16.04
CA LEU A 119 -8.34 -3.22 -16.25
C LEU A 119 -7.50 -3.18 -17.53
N MET A 120 -8.01 -2.57 -18.61
CA MET A 120 -7.22 -2.38 -19.84
C MET A 120 -6.02 -1.44 -19.63
N GLY A 121 -6.17 -0.37 -18.84
CA GLY A 121 -5.06 0.49 -18.47
C GLY A 121 -4.01 -0.26 -17.65
N PHE A 122 -4.47 -0.96 -16.61
CA PHE A 122 -3.63 -1.77 -15.73
C PHE A 122 -2.85 -2.85 -16.50
N SER A 123 -3.49 -3.61 -17.38
CA SER A 123 -2.82 -4.65 -18.16
C SER A 123 -1.68 -4.10 -19.04
N ARG A 124 -1.81 -2.89 -19.63
CA ARG A 124 -0.71 -2.28 -20.40
C ARG A 124 0.42 -1.88 -19.47
N THR A 125 0.08 -1.19 -18.39
CA THR A 125 1.04 -0.70 -17.41
C THR A 125 1.82 -1.85 -16.76
N ASN A 126 1.18 -3.00 -16.50
CA ASN A 126 1.82 -4.18 -15.97
C ASN A 126 2.83 -4.81 -16.95
N LEU A 127 2.54 -4.82 -18.27
CA LEU A 127 3.53 -5.28 -19.27
C LEU A 127 4.82 -4.43 -19.23
N PHE A 128 4.69 -3.11 -19.09
CA PHE A 128 5.86 -2.23 -18.93
C PHE A 128 6.60 -2.45 -17.61
N LYS A 129 5.89 -2.77 -16.52
CA LYS A 129 6.54 -3.15 -15.25
C LYS A 129 7.32 -4.45 -15.36
N ARG A 130 6.73 -5.46 -16.00
CA ARG A 130 7.42 -6.73 -16.26
C ARG A 130 8.71 -6.47 -17.02
N LEU A 131 8.64 -5.58 -18.01
CA LEU A 131 9.79 -5.18 -18.81
C LEU A 131 10.85 -4.41 -18.01
N GLU A 132 10.43 -3.51 -17.12
CA GLU A 132 11.33 -2.82 -16.19
C GLU A 132 12.04 -3.79 -15.24
N SER A 133 11.33 -4.81 -14.77
CA SER A 133 11.88 -5.83 -13.88
C SER A 133 12.90 -6.72 -14.60
N SER A 134 12.50 -7.38 -15.69
CA SER A 134 13.37 -8.23 -16.51
C SER A 134 12.80 -8.41 -17.92
N GLY A 135 13.67 -8.35 -18.94
CA GLY A 135 13.30 -8.69 -20.32
C GLY A 135 12.73 -10.12 -20.44
N TYR A 136 13.26 -11.08 -19.66
CA TYR A 136 12.72 -12.44 -19.61
C TYR A 136 11.29 -12.49 -19.07
N ALA A 137 11.03 -11.84 -17.92
CA ALA A 137 9.70 -11.79 -17.32
C ALA A 137 8.67 -11.10 -18.24
N PHE A 138 9.10 -10.09 -19.00
CA PHE A 138 8.28 -9.46 -20.03
C PHE A 138 7.93 -10.42 -21.17
N LEU A 139 8.92 -11.07 -21.78
CA LEU A 139 8.68 -12.00 -22.89
C LEU A 139 7.76 -13.15 -22.48
N LEU A 140 7.95 -13.65 -21.26
CA LEU A 140 7.09 -14.68 -20.68
C LEU A 140 5.65 -14.19 -20.48
N SER A 141 5.49 -12.93 -20.06
CA SER A 141 4.17 -12.27 -19.95
C SER A 141 3.50 -12.10 -21.32
N VAL A 142 4.27 -11.72 -22.34
CA VAL A 142 3.81 -11.62 -23.74
C VAL A 142 3.35 -12.99 -24.26
N GLU A 143 4.16 -14.04 -24.09
CA GLU A 143 3.84 -15.40 -24.51
C GLU A 143 2.55 -15.91 -23.85
N ARG A 144 2.38 -15.71 -22.53
CA ARG A 144 1.14 -16.05 -21.81
C ARG A 144 -0.06 -15.25 -22.32
N HIS A 145 0.13 -13.97 -22.64
CA HIS A 145 -0.96 -13.12 -23.15
C HIS A 145 -1.47 -13.61 -24.51
N ILE A 146 -0.55 -13.96 -25.41
CA ILE A 146 -0.85 -14.55 -26.72
C ILE A 146 -1.63 -15.86 -26.53
N LEU A 147 -1.12 -16.76 -25.70
CA LEU A 147 -1.75 -18.06 -25.44
C LEU A 147 -3.18 -17.92 -24.91
N ARG A 148 -3.40 -17.00 -23.96
CA ARG A 148 -4.74 -16.73 -23.40
C ARG A 148 -5.69 -16.17 -24.44
N ASN A 149 -5.21 -15.34 -25.37
CA ASN A 149 -6.04 -14.89 -26.48
C ASN A 149 -6.43 -16.07 -27.39
N TYR A 150 -5.50 -16.98 -27.69
CA TYR A 150 -5.80 -18.15 -28.51
C TYR A 150 -6.75 -19.16 -27.82
N ILE A 151 -6.76 -19.26 -26.48
CA ILE A 151 -7.77 -20.07 -25.76
C ILE A 151 -9.19 -19.53 -26.04
N PHE A 152 -9.37 -18.22 -26.00
CA PHE A 152 -10.66 -17.59 -26.34
C PHE A 152 -10.99 -17.77 -27.82
N VAL A 153 -10.00 -17.60 -28.72
CA VAL A 153 -10.19 -17.80 -30.16
C VAL A 153 -10.63 -19.24 -30.44
N HIS A 154 -9.98 -20.24 -29.83
CA HIS A 154 -10.35 -21.65 -29.98
C HIS A 154 -11.81 -21.89 -29.57
N ALA A 155 -12.24 -21.36 -28.42
CA ALA A 155 -13.61 -21.48 -27.96
C ALA A 155 -14.62 -20.79 -28.91
N LEU A 156 -14.30 -19.58 -29.39
CA LEU A 156 -15.15 -18.84 -30.33
C LEU A 156 -15.29 -19.54 -31.69
N GLU A 157 -14.22 -20.13 -32.20
CA GLU A 157 -14.20 -20.80 -33.52
C GLU A 157 -14.93 -22.14 -33.49
N ASN A 158 -14.93 -22.83 -32.36
CA ASN A 158 -15.61 -24.12 -32.19
C ASN A 158 -17.00 -23.98 -31.54
N ASN A 159 -17.48 -22.75 -31.32
CA ASN A 159 -18.76 -22.44 -30.68
C ASN A 159 -18.91 -23.12 -29.30
N LEU A 160 -17.82 -23.09 -28.51
CA LEU A 160 -17.76 -23.59 -27.14
C LEU A 160 -17.96 -22.44 -26.14
N GLU A 161 -18.15 -22.75 -24.87
CA GLU A 161 -18.28 -21.74 -23.82
C GLU A 161 -16.93 -21.06 -23.52
N LEU A 162 -16.96 -19.76 -23.28
CA LEU A 162 -15.77 -18.99 -22.89
C LEU A 162 -15.50 -19.16 -21.39
N PRO A 163 -14.25 -19.46 -20.99
CA PRO A 163 -13.85 -19.46 -19.60
C PRO A 163 -13.65 -18.02 -19.11
N ILE A 164 -14.57 -17.54 -18.29
CA ILE A 164 -14.52 -16.25 -17.60
C ILE A 164 -14.04 -16.52 -16.17
N GLY A 165 -12.95 -15.89 -15.75
CA GLY A 165 -12.49 -16.00 -14.37
C GLY A 165 -13.57 -15.52 -13.40
N THR A 166 -13.74 -16.20 -12.27
CA THR A 166 -14.57 -15.71 -11.15
C THR A 166 -14.03 -14.41 -10.57
N GLN A 167 -12.78 -14.04 -10.88
CA GLN A 167 -12.10 -12.83 -10.40
C GLN A 167 -11.26 -12.14 -11.50
N GLY A 168 -11.90 -11.34 -12.36
CA GLY A 168 -11.19 -10.63 -13.43
C GLY A 168 -10.55 -11.55 -14.48
N ALA A 169 -10.10 -10.98 -15.59
CA ALA A 169 -9.34 -11.71 -16.62
C ALA A 169 -7.89 -12.05 -16.17
N GLU A 170 -7.56 -11.71 -14.92
CA GLU A 170 -6.23 -11.79 -14.29
C GLU A 170 -6.06 -13.10 -13.50
N MET A 171 -7.13 -13.66 -12.92
CA MET A 171 -7.12 -14.88 -12.10
C MET A 171 -7.25 -16.21 -12.86
N LEU A 172 -7.07 -16.21 -14.19
CA LEU A 172 -7.21 -17.44 -14.97
C LEU A 172 -6.09 -18.47 -14.73
N ASP A 173 -5.11 -18.18 -13.88
CA ASP A 173 -4.11 -19.14 -13.43
C ASP A 173 -3.67 -18.85 -11.99
N THR A 174 -3.92 -19.79 -11.07
CA THR A 174 -3.44 -19.74 -9.68
C THR A 174 -1.91 -19.93 -9.57
N ARG A 175 -1.18 -19.66 -10.65
CA ARG A 175 0.28 -19.61 -10.76
C ARG A 175 0.79 -18.36 -11.47
N PHE A 176 -0.10 -17.43 -11.84
CA PHE A 176 0.25 -16.16 -12.49
C PHE A 176 -0.59 -14.97 -12.01
N GLU A 177 -1.14 -15.05 -10.79
CA GLU A 177 -1.03 -13.89 -9.92
C GLU A 177 0.45 -13.78 -9.56
N ASP A 178 1.12 -12.67 -9.85
CA ASP A 178 2.09 -12.27 -8.84
C ASP A 178 1.24 -11.74 -7.70
N GLN A 179 1.02 -12.58 -6.68
CA GLN A 179 0.30 -12.19 -5.47
C GLN A 179 0.95 -10.97 -4.78
N ASP A 180 2.20 -10.66 -5.16
CA ASP A 180 2.98 -9.50 -4.73
C ASP A 180 2.99 -8.32 -5.73
N ALA A 181 2.39 -8.48 -6.93
CA ALA A 181 2.22 -7.38 -7.88
C ALA A 181 0.93 -6.61 -7.55
N GLU A 182 1.08 -5.52 -6.78
CA GLU A 182 0.02 -4.58 -6.39
C GLU A 182 -1.28 -4.66 -7.22
N ALA A 183 -2.28 -5.33 -6.65
CA ALA A 183 -3.65 -4.87 -6.78
C ALA A 183 -3.68 -3.46 -6.16
N VAL A 184 -3.58 -2.44 -7.00
CA VAL A 184 -3.62 -1.05 -6.55
C VAL A 184 -4.97 -0.81 -5.87
N ASP A 185 -4.92 -0.39 -4.62
CA ASP A 185 -6.03 -0.08 -3.71
C ASP A 185 -6.87 1.13 -4.20
N TYR A 186 -7.51 0.98 -5.37
CA TYR A 186 -8.57 1.87 -5.85
C TYR A 186 -9.85 1.06 -6.07
N ALA A 187 -10.66 1.01 -5.01
CA ALA A 187 -12.11 0.82 -5.05
C ALA A 187 -12.60 -0.17 -6.13
N THR A 188 -12.39 -1.47 -5.91
CA THR A 188 -13.04 -2.55 -6.69
C THR A 188 -13.49 -3.75 -5.84
N ASP A 189 -13.61 -3.58 -4.52
CA ASP A 189 -14.01 -4.64 -3.56
C ASP A 189 -15.50 -5.04 -3.59
N GLU A 190 -16.33 -4.48 -4.47
CA GLU A 190 -17.77 -4.82 -4.52
C GLU A 190 -18.11 -6.09 -5.35
N LEU A 191 -17.16 -6.98 -5.66
CA LEU A 191 -17.42 -8.08 -6.60
C LEU A 191 -17.08 -9.51 -6.14
N PHE A 192 -16.78 -9.76 -4.86
CA PHE A 192 -16.37 -11.10 -4.42
C PHE A 192 -17.28 -11.68 -3.34
N ASP A 193 -17.98 -12.75 -3.73
CA ASP A 193 -18.71 -13.68 -2.86
C ASP A 193 -17.72 -14.75 -2.38
N ASP A 194 -17.72 -14.99 -1.08
CA ASP A 194 -16.80 -15.84 -0.32
C ASP A 194 -17.23 -17.31 -0.44
N ASP A 195 -16.67 -18.05 -1.40
CA ASP A 195 -16.81 -19.52 -1.43
C ASP A 195 -15.78 -20.20 -2.35
N SER A 196 -14.50 -20.22 -1.95
CA SER A 196 -13.58 -21.26 -2.41
C SER A 196 -12.35 -21.40 -1.50
N ASN A 197 -12.54 -21.95 -0.31
CA ASN A 197 -11.47 -22.32 0.63
C ASN A 197 -10.89 -23.73 0.37
N GLU A 198 -10.85 -24.18 -0.89
CA GLU A 198 -10.22 -25.45 -1.25
C GLU A 198 -9.35 -25.30 -2.52
N MET A 199 -8.18 -25.92 -2.47
CA MET A 199 -7.27 -26.26 -3.58
C MET A 199 -6.02 -25.37 -3.80
N ALA A 200 -5.21 -25.22 -2.75
CA ALA A 200 -3.77 -25.26 -2.91
C ALA A 200 -3.35 -26.70 -3.31
N GLY A 201 -2.53 -26.86 -4.35
CA GLY A 201 -1.88 -28.16 -4.63
C GLY A 201 -2.05 -28.78 -6.02
N ALA A 202 -2.10 -28.00 -7.10
CA ALA A 202 -1.90 -28.55 -8.45
C ALA A 202 -1.14 -27.59 -9.36
N THR A 203 0.18 -27.61 -9.22
CA THR A 203 1.12 -27.01 -10.17
C THR A 203 1.13 -27.87 -11.45
N VAL A 204 0.32 -27.53 -12.46
CA VAL A 204 0.51 -27.97 -13.85
C VAL A 204 1.83 -27.39 -14.37
N ILE A 205 2.97 -27.97 -13.99
CA ILE A 205 4.24 -27.68 -14.66
C ILE A 205 4.08 -28.20 -16.08
N ILE A 206 3.60 -27.34 -16.96
CA ILE A 206 3.65 -27.62 -18.38
C ILE A 206 5.06 -27.22 -18.79
N ASP A 207 5.88 -28.21 -19.12
CA ASP A 207 7.15 -28.00 -19.79
C ASP A 207 6.88 -27.19 -21.08
N MET A 208 7.29 -25.92 -21.07
CA MET A 208 7.04 -24.97 -22.15
C MET A 208 8.24 -24.98 -23.07
N ALA A 209 8.22 -25.84 -24.08
CA ALA A 209 8.97 -25.52 -25.29
C ALA A 209 8.49 -24.14 -25.79
N PRO A 210 9.39 -23.18 -26.05
CA PRO A 210 9.02 -21.82 -26.41
C PRO A 210 8.10 -21.81 -27.64
N LEU A 211 6.91 -21.22 -27.52
CA LEU A 211 5.96 -21.10 -28.62
C LEU A 211 6.33 -19.89 -29.48
N ARG A 212 6.53 -20.10 -30.79
CA ARG A 212 7.02 -19.05 -31.72
C ARG A 212 6.20 -18.91 -33.00
N SER A 213 5.19 -19.75 -33.20
CA SER A 213 4.27 -19.67 -34.34
C SER A 213 2.81 -19.64 -33.89
N GLU A 214 1.96 -18.96 -34.67
CA GLU A 214 0.51 -18.93 -34.47
C GLU A 214 -0.09 -20.35 -34.42
N THR A 215 0.42 -21.28 -35.24
CA THR A 215 -0.02 -22.69 -35.23
C THR A 215 0.27 -23.38 -33.89
N ALA A 216 1.47 -23.20 -33.34
CA ALA A 216 1.85 -23.82 -32.07
C ALA A 216 1.01 -23.27 -30.90
N PHE A 217 0.71 -21.97 -30.90
CA PHE A 217 -0.18 -21.37 -29.92
C PHE A 217 -1.62 -21.90 -30.03
N LEU A 218 -2.15 -22.08 -31.24
CA LEU A 218 -3.50 -22.63 -31.45
C LEU A 218 -3.61 -24.08 -30.97
N GLU A 219 -2.63 -24.93 -31.30
CA GLU A 219 -2.58 -26.32 -30.84
C GLU A 219 -2.51 -26.41 -29.31
N ARG A 220 -1.63 -25.60 -28.69
CA ARG A 220 -1.51 -25.54 -27.24
C ARG A 220 -2.79 -25.02 -26.58
N ALA A 221 -3.39 -23.97 -27.14
CA ALA A 221 -4.62 -23.38 -26.62
C ALA A 221 -5.78 -24.39 -26.61
N ALA A 222 -5.90 -25.23 -27.63
CA ALA A 222 -6.89 -26.31 -27.67
C ALA A 222 -6.68 -27.32 -26.53
N GLY A 223 -5.44 -27.74 -26.29
CA GLY A 223 -5.10 -28.65 -25.18
C GLY A 223 -5.43 -28.05 -23.81
N ILE A 224 -5.04 -26.78 -23.57
CA ILE A 224 -5.34 -26.09 -22.31
C ILE A 224 -6.84 -25.87 -22.13
N TYR A 225 -7.56 -25.51 -23.20
CA TYR A 225 -9.02 -25.39 -23.14
C TYR A 225 -9.67 -26.70 -22.69
N ALA A 226 -9.20 -27.85 -23.19
CA ALA A 226 -9.69 -29.16 -22.77
C ALA A 226 -9.43 -29.44 -21.27
N GLU A 227 -8.29 -29.01 -20.73
CA GLU A 227 -8.02 -29.10 -19.29
C GLU A 227 -8.92 -28.18 -18.47
N TYR A 228 -9.14 -26.95 -18.96
CA TYR A 228 -10.03 -25.97 -18.32
C TYR A 228 -11.45 -26.51 -18.25
N HIS A 229 -11.97 -27.03 -19.37
CA HIS A 229 -13.31 -27.59 -19.44
C HIS A 229 -13.43 -28.95 -18.72
N GLY A 230 -12.33 -29.69 -18.59
CA GLY A 230 -12.31 -30.98 -17.90
C GLY A 230 -11.98 -30.85 -16.41
N ARG A 231 -10.69 -30.98 -16.09
CA ARG A 231 -10.16 -31.07 -14.72
C ARG A 231 -10.41 -29.79 -13.91
N TYR A 232 -10.37 -28.63 -14.55
CA TYR A 232 -10.42 -27.33 -13.88
C TYR A 232 -11.75 -26.59 -14.07
N HIS A 233 -12.81 -27.26 -14.51
CA HIS A 233 -14.08 -26.63 -14.90
C HIS A 233 -14.67 -25.72 -13.83
N ARG A 234 -14.56 -26.12 -12.55
CA ARG A 234 -15.11 -25.36 -11.42
C ARG A 234 -14.39 -24.02 -11.14
N ARG A 235 -13.17 -23.84 -11.66
CA ARG A 235 -12.39 -22.60 -11.48
C ARG A 235 -12.87 -21.45 -12.36
N PHE A 236 -13.75 -21.72 -13.33
CA PHE A 236 -14.21 -20.71 -14.29
C PHE A 236 -15.74 -20.57 -14.25
N LYS A 237 -16.21 -19.33 -14.41
CA LYS A 237 -17.56 -19.05 -14.90
C LYS A 237 -17.57 -19.30 -16.40
N TRP A 238 -18.58 -20.00 -16.90
CA TRP A 238 -18.69 -20.33 -18.32
C TRP A 238 -19.84 -19.55 -18.94
N ILE A 239 -19.60 -19.00 -20.13
CA ILE A 239 -20.59 -18.20 -20.86
C ILE A 239 -20.57 -18.56 -22.34
N ARG A 240 -21.74 -18.62 -22.98
CA ARG A 240 -21.81 -18.98 -24.40
C ARG A 240 -21.09 -17.95 -25.29
N ALA A 241 -20.29 -18.44 -26.24
CA ALA A 241 -19.62 -17.62 -27.24
C ALA A 241 -20.56 -16.74 -28.07
N ASN A 242 -21.78 -17.22 -28.35
CA ASN A 242 -22.78 -16.51 -29.17
C ASN A 242 -23.38 -15.26 -28.50
N LEU A 243 -23.07 -15.00 -27.23
CA LEU A 243 -23.41 -13.77 -26.53
C LEU A 243 -22.46 -12.62 -26.85
N PHE A 244 -21.36 -12.89 -27.56
CA PHE A 244 -20.38 -11.89 -27.98
C PHE A 244 -20.40 -11.68 -29.49
N ASP A 245 -20.07 -10.46 -29.93
CA ASP A 245 -20.01 -10.12 -31.34
C ASP A 245 -18.71 -10.60 -32.02
N ARG A 246 -18.69 -10.53 -33.36
CA ARG A 246 -17.54 -10.99 -34.15
C ARG A 246 -16.28 -10.16 -33.94
N LYS A 247 -16.38 -8.93 -33.41
CA LYS A 247 -15.22 -8.07 -33.15
C LYS A 247 -14.36 -8.63 -32.03
N LEU A 248 -14.94 -9.38 -31.08
CA LEU A 248 -14.18 -10.03 -30.01
C LEU A 248 -13.05 -10.90 -30.59
N ARG A 249 -13.41 -11.83 -31.49
CA ARG A 249 -12.44 -12.69 -32.17
C ARG A 249 -11.43 -11.87 -32.99
N GLN A 250 -11.89 -10.86 -33.72
CA GLN A 250 -11.02 -10.03 -34.55
C GLN A 250 -9.96 -9.31 -33.72
N HIS A 251 -10.34 -8.71 -32.60
CA HIS A 251 -9.43 -7.98 -31.73
C HIS A 251 -8.51 -8.93 -30.92
N LEU A 252 -9.01 -10.11 -30.49
CA LEU A 252 -8.16 -11.14 -29.86
C LEU A 252 -7.03 -11.58 -30.79
N LEU A 253 -7.35 -11.84 -32.06
CA LEU A 253 -6.36 -12.21 -33.08
C LEU A 253 -5.41 -11.05 -33.42
N ALA A 254 -5.93 -9.82 -33.51
CA ALA A 254 -5.11 -8.65 -33.76
C ALA A 254 -4.06 -8.47 -32.66
N ASP A 255 -4.46 -8.51 -31.38
CA ASP A 255 -3.56 -8.42 -30.24
C ASP A 255 -2.57 -9.59 -30.20
N ALA A 256 -3.04 -10.82 -30.42
CA ALA A 256 -2.18 -12.00 -30.40
C ALA A 256 -1.09 -11.94 -31.47
N ARG A 257 -1.41 -11.46 -32.68
CA ARG A 257 -0.45 -11.30 -33.78
C ARG A 257 0.51 -10.15 -33.55
N ALA A 258 0.03 -9.03 -33.01
CA ALA A 258 0.86 -7.88 -32.65
C ALA A 258 1.87 -8.25 -31.55
N LEU A 259 1.44 -9.00 -30.53
CA LEU A 259 2.33 -9.51 -29.49
C LEU A 259 3.29 -10.60 -30.01
N LEU A 260 2.85 -11.42 -30.96
CA LEU A 260 3.70 -12.44 -31.59
C LEU A 260 4.87 -11.80 -32.36
N THR A 261 4.70 -10.63 -32.97
CA THR A 261 5.81 -9.94 -33.65
C THR A 261 6.91 -9.53 -32.66
N ILE A 262 6.52 -9.04 -31.47
CA ILE A 262 7.47 -8.77 -30.36
C ILE A 262 8.18 -10.07 -29.98
N LEU A 263 7.43 -11.15 -29.71
CA LEU A 263 8.02 -12.43 -29.27
C LEU A 263 8.98 -13.02 -30.32
N GLN A 264 8.70 -12.85 -31.60
CA GLN A 264 9.57 -13.27 -32.69
C GLN A 264 10.83 -12.41 -32.78
N GLN A 265 10.71 -11.09 -32.62
CA GLN A 265 11.82 -10.14 -32.65
C GLN A 265 12.85 -10.39 -31.52
N PHE A 266 12.39 -10.88 -30.36
CA PHE A 266 13.21 -11.13 -29.17
C PHE A 266 13.27 -12.63 -28.81
N SER A 267 13.10 -13.51 -29.81
CA SER A 267 13.07 -14.96 -29.59
C SER A 267 14.40 -15.52 -29.08
N ASP A 268 15.50 -14.82 -29.35
CA ASP A 268 16.87 -15.14 -28.94
C ASP A 268 17.34 -14.28 -27.75
N TRP A 269 16.52 -14.12 -26.71
CA TRP A 269 16.95 -13.39 -25.50
C TRP A 269 18.27 -13.97 -24.97
N SER A 270 19.33 -13.20 -25.12
CA SER A 270 20.69 -13.55 -24.75
C SER A 270 20.89 -13.22 -23.28
N VAL A 271 20.86 -14.26 -22.44
CA VAL A 271 21.09 -14.11 -21.00
C VAL A 271 22.49 -13.53 -20.72
N THR A 272 23.48 -13.83 -21.55
CA THR A 272 24.84 -13.30 -21.41
C THR A 272 24.92 -11.79 -21.63
N GLU A 273 23.99 -11.24 -22.43
CA GLU A 273 23.89 -9.81 -22.73
C GLU A 273 22.84 -9.09 -21.85
N ASP A 274 22.28 -9.75 -20.84
CA ASP A 274 21.35 -9.12 -19.88
C ASP A 274 22.12 -8.17 -18.95
N ALA A 275 22.24 -6.91 -19.35
CA ALA A 275 23.02 -5.89 -18.63
C ALA A 275 22.62 -5.73 -17.15
N LYS A 276 21.33 -5.89 -16.82
CA LYS A 276 20.83 -5.75 -15.45
C LYS A 276 21.20 -6.94 -14.58
N LEU A 277 21.04 -8.16 -15.11
CA LEU A 277 21.50 -9.39 -14.45
C LEU A 277 23.03 -9.39 -14.28
N ASN A 278 23.77 -8.95 -15.30
CA ASN A 278 25.23 -8.82 -15.25
C ASN A 278 25.66 -7.84 -14.16
N ALA A 279 24.99 -6.69 -14.04
CA ALA A 279 25.27 -5.73 -12.97
C ALA A 279 24.97 -6.30 -11.57
N LEU A 280 23.91 -7.09 -11.40
CA LEU A 280 23.64 -7.79 -10.14
C LEU A 280 24.72 -8.84 -9.84
N GLU A 281 25.16 -9.60 -10.84
CA GLU A 281 26.26 -10.55 -10.68
C GLU A 281 27.53 -9.83 -10.20
N THR A 282 27.97 -8.76 -10.88
CA THR A 282 29.13 -7.95 -10.48
C THR A 282 28.98 -7.41 -9.05
N LEU A 283 27.79 -6.95 -8.67
CA LEU A 283 27.52 -6.52 -7.29
C LEU A 283 27.74 -7.67 -6.30
N LEU A 284 27.29 -8.88 -6.63
CA LEU A 284 27.40 -10.06 -5.77
C LEU A 284 28.77 -10.75 -5.81
N THR A 285 29.56 -10.61 -6.86
CA THR A 285 30.84 -11.34 -7.03
C THR A 285 32.07 -10.46 -6.86
N GLU A 286 31.97 -9.16 -7.14
CA GLU A 286 33.10 -8.23 -7.05
C GLU A 286 32.94 -7.25 -5.88
N THR A 287 31.74 -6.66 -5.72
CA THR A 287 31.52 -5.62 -4.69
C THR A 287 31.27 -6.22 -3.32
N HIS A 288 30.41 -7.23 -3.23
CA HIS A 288 29.99 -7.84 -1.97
C HIS A 288 30.24 -9.35 -1.88
N PRO A 289 31.41 -9.88 -2.29
CA PRO A 289 31.64 -11.31 -2.56
C PRO A 289 31.36 -12.28 -1.41
N THR A 290 31.39 -11.80 -0.16
CA THR A 290 31.27 -12.63 1.04
C THR A 290 30.07 -12.26 1.93
N GLU A 291 29.52 -11.07 1.74
CA GLU A 291 28.45 -10.55 2.58
C GLU A 291 27.10 -11.16 2.19
N LYS A 292 26.18 -11.19 3.16
CA LYS A 292 24.79 -11.56 2.91
C LYS A 292 24.09 -10.44 2.17
N VAL A 293 23.32 -10.80 1.15
CA VAL A 293 22.59 -9.84 0.31
C VAL A 293 21.15 -10.28 0.16
N LEU A 294 20.23 -9.38 0.51
CA LEU A 294 18.80 -9.56 0.35
C LEU A 294 18.34 -8.83 -0.92
N VAL A 295 17.89 -9.58 -1.92
CA VAL A 295 17.44 -9.03 -3.20
C VAL A 295 15.92 -9.12 -3.25
N PHE A 296 15.24 -8.01 -3.53
CA PHE A 296 13.80 -7.98 -3.73
C PHE A 296 13.43 -7.73 -5.18
N SER A 297 12.42 -8.45 -5.67
CA SER A 297 11.76 -8.19 -6.95
C SER A 297 10.25 -8.32 -6.78
N GLN A 298 9.48 -7.50 -7.49
CA GLN A 298 8.02 -7.55 -7.45
C GLN A 298 7.45 -8.86 -8.04
N PHE A 299 8.20 -9.51 -8.93
CA PHE A 299 7.68 -10.60 -9.74
C PHE A 299 8.40 -11.93 -9.48
N ALA A 300 7.65 -12.98 -9.16
CA ALA A 300 8.13 -14.33 -8.94
C ALA A 300 8.88 -14.89 -10.16
N ASP A 301 8.42 -14.59 -11.37
CA ASP A 301 9.13 -14.97 -12.61
C ASP A 301 10.55 -14.38 -12.65
N THR A 302 10.71 -13.12 -12.21
CA THR A 302 12.02 -12.48 -12.12
C THR A 302 12.85 -13.15 -11.03
N VAL A 303 12.27 -13.44 -9.86
CA VAL A 303 12.96 -14.15 -8.78
C VAL A 303 13.51 -15.50 -9.26
N HIS A 304 12.67 -16.33 -9.88
CA HIS A 304 13.09 -17.64 -10.38
C HIS A 304 14.13 -17.52 -11.50
N TYR A 305 13.97 -16.57 -12.42
CA TYR A 305 14.93 -16.31 -13.49
C TYR A 305 16.30 -15.91 -12.91
N VAL A 306 16.34 -14.91 -12.02
CA VAL A 306 17.58 -14.43 -11.41
C VAL A 306 18.24 -15.53 -10.57
N GLU A 307 17.47 -16.25 -9.76
CA GLU A 307 17.98 -17.39 -8.99
C GLU A 307 18.65 -18.41 -9.90
N GLN A 308 17.95 -18.85 -10.96
CA GLN A 308 18.47 -19.85 -11.89
C GLN A 308 19.75 -19.37 -12.57
N GLN A 309 19.78 -18.12 -13.04
CA GLN A 309 20.95 -17.60 -13.76
C GLN A 309 22.14 -17.36 -12.85
N LEU A 310 21.95 -16.90 -11.61
CA LEU A 310 23.05 -16.75 -10.66
C LEU A 310 23.65 -18.11 -10.27
N HIS A 311 22.82 -19.15 -10.12
CA HIS A 311 23.31 -20.52 -9.92
C HIS A 311 24.16 -21.01 -11.11
N LEU A 312 23.69 -20.80 -12.35
CA LEU A 312 24.42 -21.18 -13.56
C LEU A 312 25.75 -20.42 -13.71
N ARG A 313 25.82 -19.19 -13.20
CA ARG A 313 27.03 -18.36 -13.15
C ARG A 313 27.96 -18.70 -11.98
N GLY A 314 27.59 -19.66 -11.13
CA GLY A 314 28.42 -20.16 -10.05
C GLY A 314 28.36 -19.34 -8.75
N VAL A 315 27.37 -18.45 -8.60
CA VAL A 315 27.12 -17.78 -7.32
C VAL A 315 26.60 -18.81 -6.32
N GLN A 316 27.29 -18.93 -5.19
CA GLN A 316 27.00 -19.95 -4.19
C GLN A 316 25.94 -19.50 -3.19
N GLN A 317 25.21 -20.47 -2.62
CA GLN A 317 24.26 -20.27 -1.51
C GLN A 317 23.18 -19.21 -1.83
N VAL A 318 22.62 -19.28 -3.04
CA VAL A 318 21.52 -18.45 -3.53
C VAL A 318 20.21 -19.20 -3.38
N ILE A 319 19.12 -18.52 -3.03
CA ILE A 319 17.76 -19.08 -3.15
C ILE A 319 16.75 -18.01 -3.59
N GLY A 320 15.75 -18.42 -4.35
CA GLY A 320 14.53 -17.68 -4.66
C GLY A 320 13.39 -18.02 -3.71
N VAL A 321 12.67 -17.01 -3.21
CA VAL A 321 11.48 -17.18 -2.36
C VAL A 321 10.32 -16.37 -2.92
N THR A 322 9.21 -17.05 -3.11
CA THR A 322 7.99 -16.50 -3.71
C THR A 322 6.77 -16.97 -2.91
N GLY A 323 5.57 -16.45 -3.19
CA GLY A 323 4.33 -16.91 -2.55
C GLY A 323 4.04 -18.41 -2.71
N ASP A 324 4.57 -19.03 -3.77
CA ASP A 324 4.45 -20.47 -4.04
C ASP A 324 5.47 -21.33 -3.28
N SER A 325 6.39 -20.69 -2.55
CA SER A 325 7.39 -21.42 -1.77
C SER A 325 6.72 -22.14 -0.60
N PRO A 326 6.99 -23.45 -0.40
CA PRO A 326 6.28 -24.26 0.58
C PRO A 326 6.54 -23.83 2.04
N ASP A 327 7.75 -23.33 2.31
CA ASP A 327 8.11 -22.79 3.63
C ASP A 327 9.05 -21.57 3.50
N PRO A 328 8.49 -20.36 3.28
CA PRO A 328 9.28 -19.13 3.20
C PRO A 328 10.02 -18.81 4.52
N THR A 329 9.48 -19.25 5.66
CA THR A 329 10.04 -18.95 6.99
C THR A 329 11.31 -19.78 7.24
N ALA A 330 11.30 -21.06 6.88
CA ALA A 330 12.51 -21.89 6.97
C ALA A 330 13.65 -21.36 6.09
N LEU A 331 13.34 -20.82 4.91
CA LEU A 331 14.34 -20.18 4.04
C LEU A 331 14.88 -18.88 4.66
N ALA A 332 14.01 -18.07 5.27
CA ALA A 332 14.43 -16.90 6.04
C ALA A 332 15.37 -17.28 7.21
N TRP A 333 15.10 -18.38 7.91
CA TRP A 333 15.98 -18.88 8.98
C TRP A 333 17.34 -19.33 8.47
N ARG A 334 17.40 -19.94 7.28
CA ARG A 334 18.68 -20.31 6.65
C ARG A 334 19.48 -19.09 6.21
N PHE A 335 18.81 -18.00 5.85
CA PHE A 335 19.47 -16.75 5.50
C PHE A 335 19.88 -15.92 6.72
N SER A 336 19.08 -15.87 7.77
CA SER A 336 19.34 -15.06 8.97
C SER A 336 19.25 -15.88 10.26
N PRO A 337 20.10 -16.90 10.44
CA PRO A 337 19.99 -17.81 11.57
C PRO A 337 20.25 -17.16 12.94
N GLU A 338 21.08 -16.11 13.03
CA GLU A 338 21.38 -15.43 14.30
C GLU A 338 20.16 -14.63 14.77
N SER A 339 19.60 -13.78 13.90
CA SER A 339 18.46 -12.91 14.23
C SER A 339 17.14 -13.66 14.47
N ASN A 340 17.10 -14.95 14.16
CA ASN A 340 15.95 -15.83 14.40
C ASN A 340 16.20 -16.89 15.49
N ASP A 341 17.34 -16.82 16.20
CA ASP A 341 17.74 -17.82 17.20
C ASP A 341 17.76 -19.26 16.64
N LYS A 342 18.13 -19.41 15.37
CA LYS A 342 18.21 -20.69 14.64
C LYS A 342 19.64 -21.14 14.32
N ARG A 343 20.67 -20.44 14.82
CA ARG A 343 22.08 -20.80 14.60
C ARG A 343 22.42 -22.26 14.92
N ALA A 344 21.82 -22.82 15.98
CA ALA A 344 22.04 -24.22 16.36
C ALA A 344 21.37 -25.23 15.39
N ALA A 345 20.33 -24.81 14.66
CA ALA A 345 19.57 -25.65 13.74
C ALA A 345 20.03 -25.51 12.28
N VAL A 346 20.69 -24.40 11.93
CA VAL A 346 21.22 -24.13 10.59
C VAL A 346 22.75 -24.17 10.68
N PRO A 347 23.42 -25.23 10.21
CA PRO A 347 24.88 -25.25 10.15
C PRO A 347 25.43 -24.33 9.04
N PRO A 348 26.70 -23.88 9.10
CA PRO A 348 27.26 -22.92 8.14
C PRO A 348 27.19 -23.35 6.67
N GLU A 349 27.24 -24.65 6.39
CA GLU A 349 27.12 -25.20 5.04
C GLU A 349 25.72 -25.03 4.42
N ASP A 350 24.68 -25.03 5.25
CA ASP A 350 23.27 -24.90 4.83
C ASP A 350 22.79 -23.45 4.81
N GLU A 351 23.61 -22.55 5.34
CA GLU A 351 23.36 -21.13 5.45
C GLU A 351 23.36 -20.45 4.09
N LEU A 352 22.43 -19.53 3.90
CA LEU A 352 22.26 -18.82 2.64
C LEU A 352 23.03 -17.50 2.67
N ARG A 353 23.67 -17.18 1.55
CA ARG A 353 24.36 -15.91 1.36
C ARG A 353 23.49 -14.91 0.60
N VAL A 354 22.77 -15.36 -0.42
CA VAL A 354 21.90 -14.48 -1.23
C VAL A 354 20.48 -15.00 -1.16
N LEU A 355 19.57 -14.14 -0.72
CA LEU A 355 18.15 -14.42 -0.65
C LEU A 355 17.43 -13.49 -1.63
N ILE A 356 16.87 -14.06 -2.69
CA ILE A 356 16.07 -13.32 -3.67
C ILE A 356 14.62 -13.58 -3.32
N ALA A 357 13.84 -12.54 -3.06
CA ALA A 357 12.48 -12.71 -2.60
C ALA A 357 11.51 -11.76 -3.30
N THR A 358 10.25 -12.20 -3.41
CA THR A 358 9.14 -11.26 -3.59
C THR A 358 8.76 -10.61 -2.27
N ASP A 359 7.72 -9.77 -2.28
CA ASP A 359 7.26 -9.08 -1.08
C ASP A 359 6.65 -10.01 -0.02
N VAL A 360 6.53 -11.31 -0.28
CA VAL A 360 6.24 -12.36 0.72
C VAL A 360 7.18 -12.33 1.94
N LEU A 361 8.44 -11.87 1.77
CA LEU A 361 9.38 -11.68 2.87
C LEU A 361 9.59 -10.21 3.27
N SER A 362 8.80 -9.28 2.71
CA SER A 362 8.86 -7.85 3.05
C SER A 362 8.20 -7.52 4.40
N GLU A 363 7.44 -8.45 4.97
CA GLU A 363 6.75 -8.32 6.25
C GLU A 363 6.97 -9.56 7.16
N GLY A 364 6.73 -9.41 8.47
CA GLY A 364 6.75 -10.53 9.43
C GLY A 364 8.11 -11.20 9.75
N GLN A 365 9.14 -11.05 8.92
CA GLN A 365 10.42 -11.79 9.08
C GLN A 365 11.57 -10.92 9.63
N ASN A 366 12.48 -11.57 10.36
CA ASN A 366 13.75 -11.02 10.86
C ASN A 366 14.88 -11.42 9.90
N LEU A 367 15.55 -10.46 9.25
CA LEU A 367 16.61 -10.71 8.26
C LEU A 367 17.91 -9.92 8.57
N GLN A 368 18.11 -9.50 9.81
CA GLN A 368 19.18 -8.57 10.23
C GLN A 368 20.60 -9.16 10.19
N ASP A 369 20.78 -10.45 9.90
CA ASP A 369 22.11 -11.01 9.61
C ASP A 369 22.68 -10.41 8.31
N SER A 370 21.80 -9.88 7.45
CA SER A 370 22.18 -9.02 6.32
C SER A 370 22.10 -7.55 6.72
N HIS A 371 22.95 -6.74 6.08
CA HIS A 371 22.87 -5.28 6.11
C HIS A 371 22.77 -4.69 4.69
N ILE A 372 22.65 -5.54 3.67
CA ILE A 372 22.58 -5.15 2.27
C ILE A 372 21.22 -5.57 1.72
N VAL A 373 20.48 -4.58 1.21
CA VAL A 373 19.20 -4.76 0.52
C VAL A 373 19.36 -4.26 -0.90
N VAL A 374 18.92 -5.06 -1.87
CA VAL A 374 18.95 -4.72 -3.30
C VAL A 374 17.52 -4.78 -3.83
N ASN A 375 16.98 -3.66 -4.26
CA ASN A 375 15.72 -3.61 -4.99
C ASN A 375 16.05 -3.81 -6.47
N TYR A 376 15.76 -5.00 -6.99
CA TYR A 376 15.98 -5.36 -8.39
C TYR A 376 15.03 -4.60 -9.31
N ASP A 377 13.84 -4.25 -8.83
CA ASP A 377 12.90 -3.37 -9.51
C ASP A 377 12.24 -2.40 -8.52
N LEU A 378 11.74 -1.28 -9.06
CA LEU A 378 11.07 -0.27 -8.25
C LEU A 378 9.62 -0.68 -7.99
N PRO A 379 9.16 -0.78 -6.73
CA PRO A 379 7.75 -0.99 -6.45
C PRO A 379 6.92 0.24 -6.84
N TRP A 380 5.61 0.07 -7.02
CA TRP A 380 4.66 1.15 -7.32
C TRP A 380 4.40 2.06 -6.12
N ALA A 381 4.49 1.53 -4.90
CA ALA A 381 4.38 2.27 -3.66
C ALA A 381 5.72 2.31 -2.92
N ILE A 382 6.16 3.51 -2.54
CA ILE A 382 7.44 3.70 -1.87
C ILE A 382 7.52 3.00 -0.51
N ILE A 383 6.37 2.83 0.16
CA ILE A 383 6.28 2.13 1.44
C ILE A 383 6.90 0.73 1.38
N ARG A 384 6.86 0.07 0.22
CA ARG A 384 7.50 -1.25 0.03
C ARG A 384 9.01 -1.20 0.18
N LEU A 385 9.68 -0.17 -0.36
CA LEU A 385 11.13 -0.01 -0.19
C LEU A 385 11.52 0.08 1.29
N ILE A 386 10.63 0.66 2.09
CA ILE A 386 10.85 0.96 3.51
C ILE A 386 10.56 -0.26 4.36
N GLN A 387 9.49 -0.98 4.03
CA GLN A 387 9.21 -2.29 4.62
C GLN A 387 10.34 -3.29 4.35
N ARG A 388 10.88 -3.30 3.11
CA ARG A 388 12.03 -4.09 2.68
C ARG A 388 13.30 -3.73 3.45
N ALA A 389 13.65 -2.44 3.53
CA ALA A 389 14.79 -1.97 4.33
C ALA A 389 14.59 -2.27 5.83
N GLY A 390 13.38 -2.11 6.35
CA GLY A 390 13.00 -2.45 7.73
C GLY A 390 13.04 -3.94 8.07
N ARG A 391 13.38 -4.82 7.11
CA ARG A 391 13.70 -6.24 7.40
C ARG A 391 15.08 -6.40 8.02
N VAL A 392 16.02 -5.57 7.59
CA VAL A 392 17.41 -5.56 8.08
C VAL A 392 17.65 -4.45 9.10
N ASP A 393 16.87 -3.36 9.05
CA ASP A 393 16.92 -2.28 10.03
C ASP A 393 15.98 -2.55 11.21
N ARG A 394 16.42 -3.42 12.10
CA ARG A 394 15.72 -3.73 13.35
C ARG A 394 16.71 -3.80 14.50
N ILE A 395 16.15 -3.73 15.71
CA ILE A 395 16.88 -4.06 16.93
C ILE A 395 17.57 -5.44 16.75
N GLY A 396 18.87 -5.48 17.03
CA GLY A 396 19.71 -6.66 16.80
C GLY A 396 20.65 -6.56 15.59
N GLN A 397 20.45 -5.56 14.70
CA GLN A 397 21.39 -5.27 13.63
C GLN A 397 22.78 -4.94 14.19
N LYS A 398 23.81 -5.64 13.69
CA LYS A 398 25.20 -5.51 14.16
C LYS A 398 26.03 -4.62 13.25
N ALA A 399 25.65 -4.50 11.98
CA ALA A 399 26.34 -3.63 11.04
C ALA A 399 26.11 -2.15 11.40
N PRO A 400 27.14 -1.29 11.28
CA PRO A 400 26.97 0.15 11.48
C PRO A 400 26.15 0.81 10.38
N ASP A 401 26.17 0.24 9.18
CA ASP A 401 25.62 0.79 7.96
C ASP A 401 24.68 -0.22 7.30
N ILE A 402 23.57 0.26 6.76
CA ILE A 402 22.68 -0.51 5.89
C ILE A 402 22.79 0.05 4.49
N LEU A 403 23.16 -0.80 3.54
CA LEU A 403 23.29 -0.44 2.13
C LEU A 403 22.00 -0.82 1.39
N SER A 404 21.27 0.18 0.90
CA SER A 404 20.04 -0.03 0.14
C SER A 404 20.27 0.28 -1.33
N TYR A 405 20.69 -0.73 -2.09
CA TYR A 405 20.84 -0.64 -3.54
C TYR A 405 19.48 -0.66 -4.24
N THR A 406 19.33 0.16 -5.28
CA THR A 406 18.12 0.17 -6.11
C THR A 406 18.50 0.26 -7.57
N PHE A 407 18.08 -0.73 -8.36
CA PHE A 407 18.15 -0.67 -9.82
C PHE A 407 17.07 0.28 -10.33
N TRP A 408 17.44 1.21 -11.19
CA TRP A 408 16.49 2.15 -11.75
C TRP A 408 15.97 1.72 -13.11
N PRO A 409 14.72 2.10 -13.44
CA PRO A 409 14.22 1.96 -14.78
C PRO A 409 15.16 2.63 -15.76
N ALA A 410 15.37 1.96 -16.90
CA ALA A 410 15.99 2.59 -18.05
C ALA A 410 15.23 3.85 -18.45
N GLU A 411 15.93 4.85 -19.00
CA GLU A 411 15.30 6.09 -19.43
C GLU A 411 14.14 5.85 -20.42
N GLY A 412 14.29 4.87 -21.31
CA GLY A 412 13.23 4.46 -22.24
C GLY A 412 11.92 4.05 -21.58
N VAL A 413 11.97 3.22 -20.52
CA VAL A 413 10.77 2.83 -19.77
C VAL A 413 10.23 4.00 -18.96
N GLU A 414 11.12 4.74 -18.30
CA GLU A 414 10.74 5.87 -17.46
C GLU A 414 9.94 6.91 -18.26
N ARG A 415 10.32 7.21 -19.51
CA ARG A 415 9.58 8.12 -20.40
C ARG A 415 8.10 7.72 -20.58
N ILE A 416 7.80 6.42 -20.49
CA ILE A 416 6.48 5.85 -20.79
C ILE A 416 5.63 5.74 -19.53
N ILE A 417 6.14 5.05 -18.51
CA ILE A 417 5.36 4.78 -17.29
C ILE A 417 5.51 5.85 -16.23
N ARG A 418 6.50 6.74 -16.38
CA ARG A 418 6.77 7.88 -15.48
C ARG A 418 6.80 7.41 -14.02
N LEU A 419 7.42 6.25 -13.78
CA LEU A 419 7.39 5.60 -12.48
C LEU A 419 8.01 6.50 -11.42
N ARG A 420 9.12 7.14 -11.74
CA ARG A 420 9.79 8.08 -10.83
C ARG A 420 8.94 9.31 -10.59
N GLU A 421 8.30 9.87 -11.63
CA GLU A 421 7.38 11.02 -11.48
C GLU A 421 6.16 10.67 -10.62
N ARG A 422 5.57 9.47 -10.79
CA ARG A 422 4.42 9.02 -9.99
C ARG A 422 4.79 8.71 -8.55
N LEU A 423 5.94 8.07 -8.33
CA LEU A 423 6.49 7.87 -6.99
C LEU A 423 6.76 9.21 -6.31
N ARG A 424 7.28 10.20 -7.06
CA ARG A 424 7.45 11.59 -6.60
C ARG A 424 6.12 12.24 -6.21
N HIS A 425 5.12 12.14 -7.07
CA HIS A 425 3.81 12.72 -6.80
C HIS A 425 3.18 12.10 -5.56
N ARG A 426 3.30 10.77 -5.39
CA ARG A 426 2.82 10.08 -4.17
C ARG A 426 3.59 10.48 -2.92
N LEU A 427 4.90 10.71 -3.03
CA LEU A 427 5.71 11.26 -1.94
C LEU A 427 5.21 12.66 -1.54
N GLN A 428 4.94 13.52 -2.53
CA GLN A 428 4.41 14.86 -2.32
C GLN A 428 2.98 14.83 -1.75
N GLU A 429 2.08 14.02 -2.29
CA GLU A 429 0.71 13.85 -1.78
C GLU A 429 0.70 13.30 -0.35
N ASN A 430 1.62 12.37 -0.03
CA ASN A 430 1.79 11.91 1.33
C ASN A 430 2.30 13.07 2.20
N ALA A 431 3.30 13.84 1.78
CA ALA A 431 3.76 15.02 2.53
C ALA A 431 2.67 16.11 2.69
N GLU A 432 1.76 16.26 1.72
CA GLU A 432 0.64 17.22 1.78
C GLU A 432 -0.50 16.76 2.72
N VAL A 433 -0.76 15.45 2.81
CA VAL A 433 -1.67 14.87 3.83
C VAL A 433 -1.03 14.94 5.23
N VAL A 434 0.29 14.94 5.29
CA VAL A 434 1.15 15.00 6.48
C VAL A 434 1.66 16.42 6.67
N GLY A 435 0.74 17.36 6.86
CA GLY A 435 0.98 18.80 6.96
C GLY A 435 2.43 19.24 7.24
N THR A 436 3.21 19.36 6.17
CA THR A 436 4.42 20.16 6.10
C THR A 436 4.18 21.27 5.08
N ASP A 437 3.54 22.35 5.52
CA ASP A 437 3.99 23.68 5.13
C ASP A 437 5.32 23.92 5.83
N GLU A 438 6.36 23.22 5.40
CA GLU A 438 7.68 23.82 5.42
C GLU A 438 7.80 24.50 4.07
N ALA A 439 7.91 25.83 4.11
CA ALA A 439 8.58 26.57 3.06
C ALA A 439 10.01 26.03 2.92
N PHE A 440 10.15 24.89 2.22
CA PHE A 440 11.40 24.41 1.67
C PHE A 440 11.69 25.06 0.31
N PHE A 441 10.83 25.99 -0.13
CA PHE A 441 10.95 26.73 -1.39
C PHE A 441 10.73 28.23 -1.19
N GLU A 442 11.64 28.92 -0.52
CA GLU A 442 12.01 30.27 -0.96
C GLU A 442 13.51 30.31 -1.24
N GLY A 443 13.82 30.18 -2.54
CA GLY A 443 15.16 30.38 -3.07
C GLY A 443 15.98 29.11 -3.23
N GLU A 444 15.63 28.28 -4.21
CA GLU A 444 16.52 27.56 -5.16
C GLU A 444 15.85 26.26 -5.65
N SER A 445 15.46 26.26 -6.93
CA SER A 445 15.17 25.13 -7.85
C SER A 445 14.42 23.88 -7.33
N SER A 446 13.29 23.60 -7.96
CA SER A 446 12.23 22.62 -7.64
C SER A 446 12.56 21.11 -7.75
N ASP A 447 13.76 20.63 -7.42
CA ASP A 447 14.12 19.22 -7.64
C ASP A 447 14.58 18.43 -6.39
N GLN A 448 14.66 19.04 -5.21
CA GLN A 448 15.52 18.54 -4.11
C GLN A 448 15.14 17.22 -3.38
N PRO A 449 13.88 16.90 -3.02
CA PRO A 449 13.60 15.75 -2.13
C PRO A 449 13.86 14.39 -2.79
N LEU A 450 13.47 14.27 -4.07
CA LEU A 450 13.79 13.11 -4.88
C LEU A 450 15.30 13.13 -5.18
N ILE A 451 15.89 14.31 -5.44
CA ILE A 451 17.32 14.49 -5.67
C ILE A 451 18.18 14.06 -4.47
N ASP A 452 17.72 14.21 -3.24
CA ASP A 452 18.48 13.80 -2.06
C ASP A 452 18.44 12.28 -1.82
N LEU A 453 17.37 11.60 -2.30
CA LEU A 453 17.38 10.15 -2.54
C LEU A 453 18.30 9.77 -3.73
N TYR A 454 18.48 10.67 -4.71
CA TYR A 454 19.38 10.54 -5.87
C TYR A 454 20.85 10.92 -5.58
N HIS A 455 21.18 11.64 -4.50
CA HIS A 455 22.50 12.23 -4.22
C HIS A 455 23.19 11.70 -2.96
N GLU A 456 22.93 10.44 -2.59
CA GLU A 456 23.71 9.74 -1.54
C GLU A 456 23.77 10.48 -0.20
N ARG A 457 22.76 11.31 0.13
CA ARG A 457 22.68 11.98 1.44
C ARG A 457 22.00 11.06 2.45
N ALA A 458 22.77 10.63 3.45
CA ALA A 458 22.26 9.91 4.62
C ALA A 458 21.25 10.79 5.37
N GLY A 459 19.99 10.35 5.51
CA GLY A 459 18.96 11.02 6.32
C GLY A 459 17.54 11.04 5.74
N VAL A 460 17.36 11.05 4.42
CA VAL A 460 16.03 11.21 3.78
C VAL A 460 15.06 10.06 4.06
N LEU A 461 15.57 8.82 4.11
CA LEU A 461 14.77 7.64 4.47
C LEU A 461 14.35 7.62 5.95
N ASP A 462 14.98 8.45 6.79
CA ASP A 462 14.68 8.53 8.21
C ASP A 462 13.66 9.64 8.52
N GLU A 463 13.56 10.68 7.67
CA GLU A 463 12.75 11.87 7.97
C GLU A 463 11.40 11.90 7.24
N GLU A 464 11.27 11.33 6.04
CA GLU A 464 10.09 11.58 5.19
C GLU A 464 9.31 10.34 4.73
N ALA A 465 9.72 9.14 5.14
CA ALA A 465 9.32 7.93 4.43
C ALA A 465 8.56 6.90 5.30
N ASP A 466 8.51 7.04 6.63
CA ASP A 466 7.68 6.17 7.48
C ASP A 466 6.19 6.43 7.18
N GLY A 467 5.68 5.73 6.15
CA GLY A 467 4.32 5.86 5.65
C GLY A 467 3.34 5.81 6.80
N GLU A 468 2.66 6.93 6.99
CA GLU A 468 1.63 7.09 7.98
C GLU A 468 0.51 6.09 7.74
N THR A 469 0.53 5.04 8.55
CA THR A 469 -0.73 4.61 9.13
C THR A 469 -0.90 5.44 10.39
N GLU A 470 -1.56 6.60 10.27
CA GLU A 470 -1.99 7.48 11.37
C GLU A 470 -0.90 7.66 12.45
N ILE A 471 -0.11 8.76 12.42
CA ILE A 471 0.62 9.18 13.62
C ILE A 471 -0.38 9.10 14.77
N ASP A 472 -0.10 8.22 15.74
CA ASP A 472 -0.96 8.08 16.91
C ASP A 472 -0.82 9.40 17.69
N LEU A 473 -1.76 10.32 17.44
CA LEU A 473 -1.72 11.69 17.98
C LEU A 473 -1.82 11.68 19.50
N VAL A 474 -2.57 10.71 20.06
CA VAL A 474 -2.68 10.47 21.51
C VAL A 474 -1.30 10.18 22.08
N SER A 475 -0.57 9.37 21.35
CA SER A 475 0.78 8.93 21.61
C SER A 475 1.82 10.05 21.52
N TYR A 476 1.74 10.88 20.47
CA TYR A 476 2.59 12.06 20.32
C TYR A 476 2.33 13.07 21.45
N ALA A 477 1.05 13.37 21.73
CA ALA A 477 0.62 14.22 22.83
C ALA A 477 1.05 13.66 24.20
N TYR A 478 0.94 12.34 24.41
CA TYR A 478 1.43 11.67 25.62
C TYR A 478 2.94 11.84 25.78
N GLN A 479 3.72 11.79 24.69
CA GLN A 479 5.16 12.03 24.76
C GLN A 479 5.47 13.47 25.16
N ILE A 480 4.77 14.46 24.59
CA ILE A 480 4.93 15.87 24.97
C ILE A 480 4.67 16.03 26.48
N TRP A 481 3.56 15.47 26.96
CA TRP A 481 3.22 15.47 28.39
C TRP A 481 4.28 14.76 29.24
N LYS A 482 4.76 13.59 28.80
CA LYS A 482 5.79 12.82 29.51
C LYS A 482 7.11 13.60 29.58
N ASN A 483 7.59 14.13 28.46
CA ASN A 483 8.80 14.94 28.40
C ASN A 483 8.70 16.16 29.33
N ALA A 484 7.56 16.87 29.31
CA ALA A 484 7.31 18.01 30.19
C ALA A 484 7.31 17.61 31.67
N THR A 485 6.65 16.49 32.02
CA THR A 485 6.56 16.03 33.41
C THR A 485 7.81 15.33 33.93
N ASP A 486 8.62 14.75 33.06
CA ASP A 486 9.94 14.21 33.42
C ASP A 486 10.94 15.35 33.64
N ALA A 487 10.85 16.42 32.86
CA ALA A 487 11.64 17.64 33.06
C ALA A 487 11.18 18.46 34.29
N ASN A 488 9.86 18.51 34.56
CA ASN A 488 9.30 19.13 35.76
C ASN A 488 8.16 18.28 36.37
N PRO A 489 8.47 17.45 37.40
CA PRO A 489 7.49 16.56 38.04
C PRO A 489 6.25 17.25 38.62
N ALA A 490 6.33 18.55 38.96
CA ALA A 490 5.18 19.29 39.48
C ALA A 490 4.04 19.43 38.45
N LEU A 491 4.38 19.42 37.15
CA LEU A 491 3.39 19.57 36.06
C LEU A 491 2.36 18.43 36.03
N ARG A 492 2.69 17.24 36.58
CA ARG A 492 1.74 16.12 36.72
C ARG A 492 0.50 16.50 37.55
N ASN A 493 0.66 17.45 38.47
CA ASN A 493 -0.42 17.92 39.32
C ASN A 493 -1.01 19.26 38.84
N VAL A 494 -0.21 20.11 38.20
CA VAL A 494 -0.66 21.44 37.75
C VAL A 494 -1.57 21.33 36.52
N ILE A 495 -1.14 20.61 35.48
CA ILE A 495 -1.84 20.56 34.19
C ILE A 495 -3.28 20.04 34.34
N PRO A 496 -3.56 18.91 35.03
CA PRO A 496 -4.93 18.40 35.18
C PRO A 496 -5.86 19.30 36.02
N ARG A 497 -5.30 20.29 36.74
CA ARG A 497 -6.07 21.22 37.60
C ARG A 497 -6.32 22.56 36.92
N LEU A 498 -5.81 22.79 35.71
CA LEU A 498 -6.09 24.01 34.98
C LEU A 498 -7.58 24.08 34.64
N PRO A 499 -8.23 25.25 34.84
CA PRO A 499 -9.62 25.42 34.42
C PRO A 499 -9.72 25.36 32.89
N GLN A 500 -10.92 25.10 32.38
CA GLN A 500 -11.20 25.29 30.94
C GLN A 500 -11.18 26.79 30.59
N VAL A 501 -11.10 27.08 29.29
CA VAL A 501 -11.04 28.45 28.73
C VAL A 501 -9.73 29.17 29.10
N VAL A 502 -8.67 28.43 29.45
CA VAL A 502 -7.35 29.03 29.67
C VAL A 502 -6.77 29.45 28.34
N TYR A 503 -6.22 30.66 28.30
CA TYR A 503 -5.54 31.16 27.12
C TYR A 503 -4.12 31.64 27.46
N THR A 504 -3.25 31.55 26.48
CA THR A 504 -1.89 32.11 26.56
C THR A 504 -1.47 32.66 25.19
N SER A 505 -0.28 33.24 25.09
CA SER A 505 0.30 33.62 23.80
C SER A 505 1.80 33.38 23.83
N LYS A 506 2.36 33.06 22.67
CA LYS A 506 3.81 32.95 22.45
C LYS A 506 4.23 33.79 21.24
N ALA A 507 5.51 34.15 21.19
CA ALA A 507 6.09 34.86 20.06
C ALA A 507 6.07 33.97 18.80
N HIS A 508 5.78 34.56 17.65
CA HIS A 508 5.85 33.93 16.33
C HIS A 508 7.30 33.79 15.82
N GLU A 509 8.26 34.43 16.48
CA GLU A 509 9.69 34.50 16.08
C GLU A 509 10.50 33.19 16.27
N SER A 510 9.86 32.07 16.61
CA SER A 510 10.57 30.79 16.75
C SER A 510 10.81 30.12 15.40
N VAL A 511 12.06 29.72 15.14
CA VAL A 511 12.50 28.98 13.94
C VAL A 511 11.66 27.72 13.63
N GLU A 512 10.95 27.19 14.63
CA GLU A 512 10.14 25.97 14.54
C GLU A 512 8.65 26.19 14.21
N VAL A 513 8.14 27.43 14.20
CA VAL A 513 6.73 27.70 13.85
C VAL A 513 6.64 28.03 12.36
N THR A 514 6.07 27.10 11.60
CA THR A 514 5.79 27.29 10.17
C THR A 514 4.31 27.56 9.96
N GLY A 515 3.97 28.80 9.57
CA GLY A 515 2.61 29.27 9.30
C GLY A 515 2.41 30.72 9.72
N PRO A 516 1.32 31.39 9.32
CA PRO A 516 1.10 32.81 9.64
C PRO A 516 0.78 33.01 11.13
N PRO A 517 1.07 34.20 11.69
CA PRO A 517 0.65 34.51 13.06
C PRO A 517 -0.87 34.45 13.16
N GLY A 518 -1.38 34.08 14.33
CA GLY A 518 -2.79 33.75 14.49
C GLY A 518 -3.13 33.13 15.84
N VAL A 519 -4.18 32.33 15.87
CA VAL A 519 -4.68 31.68 17.09
C VAL A 519 -4.91 30.19 16.87
N LEU A 520 -4.41 29.40 17.82
CA LEU A 520 -4.73 27.99 18.00
C LEU A 520 -5.89 27.86 18.98
N VAL A 521 -6.86 27.00 18.68
CA VAL A 521 -7.99 26.71 19.56
C VAL A 521 -8.16 25.21 19.73
N PHE A 522 -8.28 24.76 20.97
CA PHE A 522 -8.74 23.42 21.31
C PHE A 522 -10.13 23.50 21.95
N LEU A 523 -11.09 22.81 21.36
CA LEU A 523 -12.49 22.83 21.80
C LEU A 523 -13.08 21.43 21.85
N ASN A 524 -14.03 21.25 22.76
CA ASN A 524 -14.95 20.12 22.78
C ASN A 524 -16.26 20.57 22.14
N THR A 525 -16.69 19.84 21.12
CA THR A 525 -17.97 20.08 20.44
C THR A 525 -19.13 19.62 21.32
N ALA A 526 -20.33 20.16 21.11
CA ALA A 526 -21.56 19.75 21.83
C ALA A 526 -21.84 18.24 21.77
N ARG A 527 -21.29 17.55 20.76
CA ARG A 527 -21.42 16.09 20.55
C ARG A 527 -20.27 15.26 21.16
N GLY A 528 -19.47 15.84 22.05
CA GLY A 528 -18.39 15.15 22.77
C GLY A 528 -17.15 14.84 21.93
N SER A 529 -16.99 15.45 20.75
CA SER A 529 -15.78 15.29 19.93
C SER A 529 -14.82 16.46 20.13
N ASN A 530 -13.53 16.16 20.25
CA ASN A 530 -12.46 17.15 20.34
C ASN A 530 -12.06 17.67 18.95
N ALA A 531 -11.71 18.96 18.88
CA ALA A 531 -11.20 19.60 17.66
C ALA A 531 -10.07 20.58 17.97
N LEU A 532 -9.03 20.57 17.13
CA LEU A 532 -7.98 21.59 17.07
C LEU A 532 -8.10 22.37 15.77
N ALA A 533 -7.97 23.68 15.83
CA ALA A 533 -7.94 24.55 14.66
C ALA A 533 -6.88 25.65 14.81
N TRP A 534 -6.25 26.04 13.70
CA TRP A 534 -5.39 27.21 13.61
C TRP A 534 -5.96 28.19 12.58
N ILE A 535 -6.23 29.41 13.03
CA ILE A 535 -6.71 30.53 12.21
C ILE A 535 -5.66 31.64 12.16
N ASP A 536 -5.46 32.26 11.00
CA ASP A 536 -4.54 33.40 10.80
C ASP A 536 -5.11 34.71 11.38
N GLN A 537 -4.37 35.83 11.27
CA GLN A 537 -4.83 37.14 11.75
C GLN A 537 -6.00 37.70 10.92
N GLU A 538 -6.14 37.26 9.67
CA GLU A 538 -7.22 37.65 8.76
C GLU A 538 -8.52 36.88 9.05
N GLY A 539 -8.46 35.78 9.80
CA GLY A 539 -9.59 34.93 10.15
C GLY A 539 -9.81 33.73 9.22
N ASN A 540 -8.85 33.39 8.37
CA ASN A 540 -8.90 32.21 7.51
C ASN A 540 -8.30 30.99 8.22
N SER A 541 -8.81 29.81 7.89
CA SER A 541 -8.23 28.56 8.39
C SER A 541 -6.87 28.30 7.77
N VAL A 542 -5.85 28.22 8.64
CA VAL A 542 -4.49 27.82 8.29
C VAL A 542 -4.45 26.30 8.14
N THR A 543 -4.89 25.57 9.18
CA THR A 543 -4.93 24.11 9.18
C THR A 543 -5.82 23.58 10.31
N GLU A 544 -6.37 22.38 10.10
CA GLU A 544 -7.02 21.56 11.14
C GLU A 544 -6.19 20.31 11.49
N SER A 545 -4.97 20.20 10.94
CA SER A 545 -4.05 19.10 11.25
C SER A 545 -3.62 19.17 12.71
N GLN A 546 -4.08 18.22 13.52
CA GLN A 546 -3.75 18.16 14.95
C GLN A 546 -2.23 18.08 15.17
N PHE A 547 -1.51 17.37 14.30
CA PHE A 547 -0.06 17.25 14.37
C PHE A 547 0.63 18.59 14.16
N THR A 548 0.29 19.30 13.09
CA THR A 548 0.85 20.63 12.76
C THR A 548 0.55 21.63 13.85
N ILE A 549 -0.67 21.62 14.38
CA ILE A 549 -1.09 22.52 15.47
C ILE A 549 -0.31 22.22 16.75
N LEU A 550 -0.08 20.95 17.10
CA LEU A 550 0.71 20.58 18.27
C LEU A 550 2.20 20.96 18.12
N LYS A 551 2.78 20.79 16.93
CA LYS A 551 4.15 21.24 16.61
C LYS A 551 4.25 22.76 16.73
N ALA A 552 3.31 23.48 16.11
CA ALA A 552 3.19 24.93 16.22
C ALA A 552 2.94 25.38 17.67
N ALA A 553 2.29 24.56 18.50
CA ALA A 553 2.05 24.89 19.90
C ALA A 553 3.27 24.69 20.82
N ALA A 554 4.24 23.87 20.41
CA ALA A 554 5.36 23.47 21.24
C ALA A 554 6.20 24.68 21.71
N CYS A 555 6.70 24.59 22.94
CA CYS A 555 7.59 25.58 23.54
C CYS A 555 8.47 24.94 24.62
N GLY A 556 9.59 25.60 24.94
CA GLY A 556 10.46 25.20 26.04
C GLY A 556 9.88 25.57 27.40
N LEU A 557 10.42 24.98 28.48
CA LEU A 557 10.01 25.30 29.85
C LEU A 557 10.27 26.76 30.24
N ASP A 558 11.31 27.36 29.67
CA ASP A 558 11.74 28.73 29.97
C ASP A 558 11.16 29.75 28.97
N THR A 559 10.26 29.34 28.07
CA THR A 559 9.65 30.25 27.09
C THR A 559 8.79 31.28 27.82
N PRO A 560 9.11 32.59 27.71
CA PRO A 560 8.32 33.63 28.36
C PRO A 560 6.95 33.78 27.70
N PRO A 561 5.91 34.13 28.46
CA PRO A 561 4.60 34.43 27.90
C PRO A 561 4.66 35.70 27.04
N TRP A 562 3.99 35.68 25.89
CA TRP A 562 3.88 36.85 25.01
C TRP A 562 2.61 37.65 25.32
N PRO A 563 2.60 38.98 25.12
CA PRO A 563 1.39 39.77 25.27
C PRO A 563 0.28 39.31 24.30
N ARG A 564 -0.94 39.15 24.83
CA ARG A 564 -2.13 38.84 24.04
C ARG A 564 -2.49 40.04 23.16
N GLN A 565 -2.75 39.80 21.87
CA GLN A 565 -3.35 40.82 20.99
C GLN A 565 -4.83 41.09 21.32
N GLU A 566 -5.31 42.30 21.05
CA GLU A 566 -6.71 42.68 21.31
C GLU A 566 -7.70 41.81 20.55
N SER A 567 -7.37 41.43 19.30
CA SER A 567 -8.18 40.59 18.41
C SER A 567 -8.24 39.10 18.80
N HIS A 568 -7.50 38.65 19.83
CA HIS A 568 -7.39 37.23 20.18
C HIS A 568 -8.74 36.51 20.29
N HIS A 569 -9.67 37.05 21.07
CA HIS A 569 -10.96 36.40 21.28
C HIS A 569 -11.87 36.48 20.05
N GLU A 570 -11.71 37.50 19.20
CA GLU A 570 -12.41 37.58 17.91
C GLU A 570 -11.93 36.45 16.99
N LEU A 571 -10.62 36.20 16.94
CA LEU A 571 -10.05 35.09 16.18
C LEU A 571 -10.45 33.72 16.76
N VAL A 572 -10.49 33.57 18.09
CA VAL A 572 -11.04 32.36 18.73
C VAL A 572 -12.49 32.13 18.31
N GLN A 573 -13.31 33.18 18.32
CA GLN A 573 -14.71 33.08 17.89
C GLN A 573 -14.83 32.64 16.43
N ARG A 574 -14.02 33.21 15.52
CA ARG A 574 -13.97 32.80 14.12
C ARG A 574 -13.53 31.34 13.97
N ALA A 575 -12.54 30.89 14.73
CA ALA A 575 -12.09 29.50 14.74
C ALA A 575 -13.22 28.54 15.13
N VAL A 576 -13.96 28.86 16.19
CA VAL A 576 -15.10 28.08 16.65
C VAL A 576 -16.20 28.04 15.58
N GLN A 577 -16.51 29.17 14.95
CA GLN A 577 -17.50 29.23 13.86
C GLN A 577 -17.08 28.40 12.64
N HIS A 578 -15.80 28.43 12.28
CA HIS A 578 -15.25 27.66 11.16
C HIS A 578 -15.41 26.15 11.37
N VAL A 579 -14.98 25.67 12.54
CA VAL A 579 -15.09 24.25 12.94
C VAL A 579 -16.54 23.76 12.93
N MET A 580 -17.49 24.63 13.29
CA MET A 580 -18.92 24.31 13.26
C MET A 580 -19.53 24.33 11.86
N THR A 581 -19.10 25.26 10.99
CA THR A 581 -19.65 25.44 9.64
C THR A 581 -19.13 24.41 8.64
N GLU A 582 -17.83 24.08 8.64
CA GLU A 582 -17.30 23.09 7.68
C GLU A 582 -17.76 21.67 7.98
N ARG A 583 -17.96 21.32 9.25
CA ARG A 583 -18.52 20.01 9.62
C ARG A 583 -19.99 19.83 9.23
N THR A 584 -20.75 20.91 9.07
CA THR A 584 -22.12 20.85 8.53
C THR A 584 -22.13 20.69 7.01
N VAL A 585 -21.11 21.17 6.30
CA VAL A 585 -21.05 21.20 4.83
C VAL A 585 -20.42 19.93 4.22
N ILE A 586 -19.53 19.21 4.91
CA ILE A 586 -18.71 18.15 4.29
C ILE A 586 -19.37 16.74 4.24
N GLY A 587 -20.64 16.54 4.61
CA GLY A 587 -21.23 15.19 4.41
C GLY A 587 -22.67 14.92 4.83
N GLY A 588 -23.51 15.94 5.04
CA GLY A 588 -24.88 15.72 5.52
C GLY A 588 -24.93 15.04 6.89
N GLN A 589 -26.11 14.51 7.26
CA GLN A 589 -26.42 14.04 8.62
C GLN A 589 -25.51 12.90 9.15
N LEU A 590 -24.85 12.16 8.24
CA LEU A 590 -23.98 11.01 8.53
C LEU A 590 -22.47 11.34 8.52
N GLY A 591 -22.07 12.54 8.06
CA GLY A 591 -20.67 12.94 7.92
C GLY A 591 -19.99 12.41 6.65
N ARG A 592 -18.64 12.46 6.61
CA ARG A 592 -17.85 12.13 5.40
C ARG A 592 -18.13 10.69 4.89
N PRO A 593 -18.22 10.48 3.55
CA PRO A 593 -18.44 9.15 2.97
C PRO A 593 -17.40 8.09 3.35
N SER A 594 -16.18 8.52 3.72
CA SER A 594 -15.10 7.64 4.14
C SER A 594 -15.20 7.16 5.60
N GLY A 595 -16.05 7.76 6.43
CA GLY A 595 -16.13 7.49 7.86
C GLY A 595 -16.94 6.25 8.24
N ALA A 596 -16.60 5.62 9.39
CA ALA A 596 -17.29 4.45 9.95
C ALA A 596 -18.81 4.61 9.97
N ARG A 597 -19.33 5.76 10.39
CA ARG A 597 -20.76 6.03 10.53
C ARG A 597 -21.49 5.93 9.19
N PHE A 598 -20.98 6.63 8.16
CA PHE A 598 -21.54 6.60 6.81
C PHE A 598 -21.45 5.21 6.18
N LYS A 599 -20.27 4.57 6.26
CA LYS A 599 -20.04 3.23 5.70
C LYS A 599 -20.91 2.17 6.35
N THR A 600 -21.03 2.19 7.68
CA THR A 600 -21.87 1.25 8.44
C THR A 600 -23.34 1.45 8.09
N TYR A 601 -23.81 2.71 8.02
CA TYR A 601 -25.19 3.02 7.65
C TYR A 601 -25.54 2.55 6.22
N GLU A 602 -24.75 2.93 5.22
CA GLU A 602 -25.02 2.56 3.82
C GLU A 602 -25.00 1.04 3.62
N ARG A 603 -24.04 0.34 4.23
CA ARG A 603 -23.89 -1.11 4.10
C ARG A 603 -25.02 -1.87 4.78
N LEU A 604 -25.40 -1.48 6.01
CA LEU A 604 -26.45 -2.16 6.76
C LEU A 604 -27.86 -1.80 6.31
N LYS A 605 -28.08 -0.62 5.74
CA LYS A 605 -29.38 -0.22 5.16
C LYS A 605 -29.84 -1.20 4.08
N ALA A 606 -28.97 -1.48 3.11
CA ALA A 606 -29.27 -2.44 2.03
C ALA A 606 -29.40 -3.88 2.54
N TYR A 607 -28.71 -4.23 3.63
CA TYR A 607 -28.82 -5.54 4.26
C TYR A 607 -30.14 -5.70 5.04
N ALA A 608 -30.55 -4.70 5.82
CA ALA A 608 -31.81 -4.69 6.56
C ALA A 608 -33.04 -4.79 5.64
N GLU A 609 -33.04 -4.09 4.50
CA GLU A 609 -34.11 -4.18 3.49
C GLU A 609 -34.23 -5.57 2.85
N ARG A 610 -33.11 -6.30 2.73
CA ARG A 610 -33.10 -7.70 2.26
C ARG A 610 -33.64 -8.63 3.34
N LEU A 611 -33.24 -8.43 4.59
CA LEU A 611 -33.64 -9.24 5.74
C LEU A 611 -35.13 -9.15 6.07
N GLN A 612 -35.74 -7.95 5.94
CA GLN A 612 -37.19 -7.75 6.13
C GLN A 612 -38.06 -8.59 5.18
N LYS A 613 -37.50 -9.04 4.05
CA LYS A 613 -38.20 -9.89 3.06
C LYS A 613 -38.03 -11.39 3.32
N THR A 614 -37.38 -11.78 4.41
CA THR A 614 -37.10 -13.17 4.79
C THR A 614 -37.89 -13.62 6.02
N LEU A 615 -37.76 -14.90 6.40
CA LEU A 615 -38.37 -15.48 7.61
C LEU A 615 -37.82 -14.90 8.93
N PHE A 616 -36.72 -14.12 8.88
CA PHE A 616 -36.04 -13.51 10.03
C PHE A 616 -36.44 -12.04 10.27
N ALA A 617 -37.65 -11.66 9.86
CA ALA A 617 -38.13 -10.28 9.94
C ALA A 617 -38.10 -9.67 11.36
N HIS A 618 -38.15 -10.48 12.42
CA HIS A 618 -38.03 -10.01 13.80
C HIS A 618 -36.61 -9.54 14.14
N GLU A 619 -35.56 -10.16 13.56
CA GLU A 619 -34.16 -9.80 13.82
C GLU A 619 -33.80 -8.50 13.10
N ALA A 620 -34.48 -8.25 11.98
CA ALA A 620 -34.40 -6.99 11.26
C ALA A 620 -34.93 -5.79 12.06
N GLU A 621 -35.84 -6.00 13.02
CA GLU A 621 -36.46 -4.88 13.75
C GLU A 621 -35.45 -4.16 14.66
N THR A 622 -34.65 -4.90 15.42
CA THR A 622 -33.60 -4.32 16.28
C THR A 622 -32.49 -3.69 15.43
N LEU A 623 -32.10 -4.34 14.33
CA LEU A 623 -31.11 -3.81 13.40
C LEU A 623 -31.58 -2.48 12.77
N VAL A 624 -32.85 -2.38 12.39
CA VAL A 624 -33.41 -1.14 11.82
C VAL A 624 -33.41 -0.02 12.85
N LYS A 625 -33.71 -0.30 14.12
CA LYS A 625 -33.61 0.69 15.22
C LYS A 625 -32.17 1.16 15.42
N ALA A 626 -31.21 0.23 15.39
CA ALA A 626 -29.79 0.58 15.47
C ALA A 626 -29.31 1.42 14.26
N ILE A 627 -29.77 1.12 13.05
CA ILE A 627 -29.46 1.90 11.84
C ILE A 627 -30.05 3.32 11.93
N ASP A 628 -31.28 3.46 12.42
CA ASP A 628 -31.92 4.76 12.66
C ASP A 628 -31.16 5.56 13.73
N GLU A 629 -30.66 4.90 14.78
CA GLU A 629 -29.81 5.55 15.79
C GLU A 629 -28.47 6.02 15.19
N ILE A 630 -27.83 5.22 14.32
CA ILE A 630 -26.62 5.63 13.58
C ILE A 630 -26.92 6.84 12.69
N PHE A 631 -28.11 6.90 12.08
CA PHE A 631 -28.51 8.03 11.24
C PHE A 631 -28.73 9.32 12.04
N ARG A 632 -29.35 9.21 13.22
CA ARG A 632 -29.71 10.37 14.04
C ARG A 632 -28.57 10.86 14.92
N PHE A 633 -27.84 9.94 15.56
CA PHE A 633 -26.88 10.25 16.62
C PHE A 633 -25.44 9.89 16.22
N PRO A 634 -24.44 10.64 16.74
CA PRO A 634 -23.04 10.33 16.50
C PRO A 634 -22.64 9.03 17.22
N LEU A 635 -21.76 8.24 16.59
CA LEU A 635 -21.18 7.05 17.21
C LEU A 635 -20.33 7.44 18.43
N GLN A 636 -20.38 6.61 19.48
CA GLN A 636 -19.41 6.69 20.56
C GLN A 636 -17.99 6.41 20.02
N GLU A 637 -16.96 6.99 20.62
CA GLU A 637 -15.58 6.86 20.11
C GLU A 637 -15.11 5.40 20.06
N ALA A 638 -15.45 4.60 21.09
CA ALA A 638 -15.16 3.17 21.13
C ALA A 638 -15.89 2.38 20.03
N ALA A 639 -17.17 2.69 19.76
CA ALA A 639 -17.93 2.06 18.69
C ALA A 639 -17.40 2.47 17.31
N LYS A 640 -17.06 3.75 17.12
CA LYS A 640 -16.44 4.26 15.89
C LYS A 640 -15.14 3.53 15.56
N ASN A 641 -14.25 3.37 16.54
CA ASN A 641 -12.97 2.67 16.35
C ASN A 641 -13.18 1.18 16.06
N THR A 642 -14.12 0.54 16.76
CA THR A 642 -14.47 -0.87 16.55
C THR A 642 -15.05 -1.10 15.14
N LEU A 643 -15.99 -0.27 14.71
CA LEU A 643 -16.60 -0.35 13.38
C LEU A 643 -15.58 -0.06 12.28
N ASN A 644 -14.73 0.96 12.42
CA ASN A 644 -13.65 1.22 11.46
C ASN A 644 -12.71 0.02 11.32
N ARG A 645 -12.33 -0.61 12.44
CA ARG A 645 -11.47 -1.80 12.44
C ARG A 645 -12.12 -2.96 11.70
N GLN A 646 -13.38 -3.27 12.03
CA GLN A 646 -14.10 -4.39 11.43
C GLN A 646 -14.39 -4.16 9.94
N LEU A 647 -14.73 -2.92 9.57
CA LEU A 647 -14.88 -2.52 8.16
C LEU A 647 -13.55 -2.62 7.39
N ARG A 648 -12.40 -2.31 8.01
CA ARG A 648 -11.06 -2.51 7.43
C ARG A 648 -10.71 -4.00 7.28
N SER A 649 -11.19 -4.85 8.19
CA SER A 649 -11.03 -6.32 8.12
C SER A 649 -12.07 -7.01 7.22
N ASN A 650 -12.81 -6.23 6.42
CA ASN A 650 -13.83 -6.69 5.50
C ASN A 650 -14.93 -7.58 6.14
N ILE A 651 -15.37 -7.22 7.35
CA ILE A 651 -16.47 -7.90 8.05
C ILE A 651 -17.70 -8.08 7.15
N GLY A 652 -18.26 -9.28 7.09
CA GLY A 652 -19.48 -9.56 6.32
C GLY A 652 -20.71 -8.83 6.88
N ASP A 653 -21.72 -8.57 6.04
CA ASP A 653 -22.91 -7.79 6.40
C ASP A 653 -23.66 -8.38 7.62
N GLU A 654 -23.72 -9.72 7.74
CA GLU A 654 -24.35 -10.43 8.86
C GLU A 654 -23.59 -10.23 10.17
N ALA A 655 -22.26 -10.41 10.15
CA ALA A 655 -21.42 -10.19 11.32
C ALA A 655 -21.37 -8.71 11.73
N LEU A 656 -21.42 -7.80 10.75
CA LEU A 656 -21.51 -6.36 10.98
C LEU A 656 -22.85 -5.99 11.61
N ALA A 657 -23.96 -6.57 11.14
CA ALA A 657 -25.28 -6.39 11.71
C ALA A 657 -25.32 -6.89 13.15
N ALA A 658 -24.79 -8.09 13.43
CA ALA A 658 -24.71 -8.63 14.78
C ALA A 658 -23.87 -7.72 15.70
N LEU A 659 -22.72 -7.23 15.23
CA LEU A 659 -21.89 -6.31 16.00
C LEU A 659 -22.60 -4.99 16.31
N VAL A 660 -23.28 -4.41 15.33
CA VAL A 660 -24.03 -3.15 15.50
C VAL A 660 -25.21 -3.35 16.45
N VAL A 661 -25.93 -4.46 16.34
CA VAL A 661 -27.02 -4.81 17.26
C VAL A 661 -26.50 -5.03 18.68
N THR A 662 -25.38 -5.75 18.86
CA THR A 662 -24.75 -5.91 20.19
C THR A 662 -24.36 -4.57 20.79
N LEU A 663 -23.70 -3.69 20.03
CA LEU A 663 -23.34 -2.36 20.50
C LEU A 663 -24.57 -1.50 20.84
N TYR A 664 -25.66 -1.65 20.08
CA TYR A 664 -26.93 -0.96 20.30
C TYR A 664 -27.61 -1.44 21.59
N GLU A 665 -27.76 -2.75 21.77
CA GLU A 665 -28.38 -3.36 22.95
C GLU A 665 -27.58 -3.09 24.23
N GLU A 666 -26.25 -2.98 24.13
CA GLU A 666 -25.37 -2.58 25.22
C GLU A 666 -25.37 -1.06 25.51
N GLY A 667 -26.07 -0.24 24.72
CA GLY A 667 -26.08 1.22 24.86
C GLY A 667 -24.72 1.88 24.55
N ARG A 668 -23.90 1.22 23.74
CA ARG A 668 -22.52 1.63 23.41
C ARG A 668 -22.36 2.08 21.96
N LEU A 669 -23.43 2.03 21.16
CA LEU A 669 -23.39 2.34 19.73
C LEU A 669 -23.29 3.85 19.47
N CYS A 670 -24.31 4.62 19.85
CA CYS A 670 -24.33 6.07 19.69
C CYS A 670 -24.41 6.80 21.02
N LEU A 671 -24.08 8.10 20.98
CA LEU A 671 -24.34 9.03 22.08
C LEU A 671 -25.79 9.50 21.96
N VAL A 672 -26.72 8.74 22.54
CA VAL A 672 -28.13 9.14 22.66
C VAL A 672 -28.26 10.01 23.91
N GLN A 673 -28.32 11.32 23.72
CA GLN A 673 -28.79 12.23 24.77
C GLN A 673 -30.28 12.49 24.53
N ASP A 674 -31.08 12.46 25.59
CA ASP A 674 -32.47 12.92 25.53
C ASP A 674 -32.48 14.34 24.96
N GLU A 675 -33.28 14.59 23.92
CA GLU A 675 -33.38 15.88 23.21
C GLU A 675 -33.91 17.04 24.08
N GLU A 676 -34.06 16.83 25.38
CA GLU A 676 -34.45 17.84 26.35
C GLU A 676 -33.23 18.15 27.25
N GLU A 677 -32.58 19.29 26.96
CA GLU A 677 -31.48 19.92 27.72
C GLU A 677 -30.03 19.51 27.40
N ALA A 678 -29.54 19.89 26.21
CA ALA A 678 -28.13 20.25 26.06
C ALA A 678 -28.03 21.51 25.19
N ASP A 679 -27.60 22.63 25.79
CA ASP A 679 -27.15 23.80 25.03
C ASP A 679 -26.10 23.32 24.01
N ASP A 680 -26.40 23.53 22.72
CA ASP A 680 -25.60 23.09 21.57
C ASP A 680 -24.34 23.97 21.38
N GLU A 681 -23.70 24.36 22.50
CA GLU A 681 -22.56 25.27 22.53
C GLU A 681 -21.22 24.51 22.60
N PRO A 682 -20.26 24.82 21.71
CA PRO A 682 -18.89 24.32 21.86
C PRO A 682 -18.27 24.82 23.17
N ALA A 683 -17.66 23.89 23.92
CA ALA A 683 -16.86 24.21 25.08
C ALA A 683 -15.40 24.44 24.66
N ILE A 684 -14.92 25.69 24.72
CA ILE A 684 -13.52 26.01 24.49
C ILE A 684 -12.70 25.48 25.67
N ILE A 685 -11.75 24.58 25.41
CA ILE A 685 -10.88 24.03 26.45
C ILE A 685 -9.70 24.97 26.68
N CYS A 686 -9.01 25.38 25.62
CA CYS A 686 -7.95 26.37 25.69
C CYS A 686 -7.69 27.03 24.33
N SER A 687 -7.02 28.18 24.36
CA SER A 687 -6.53 28.86 23.15
C SER A 687 -5.09 29.38 23.33
N MET A 688 -4.34 29.47 22.24
CA MET A 688 -3.01 30.07 22.25
C MET A 688 -2.83 31.00 21.07
N GLY A 689 -2.47 32.25 21.34
CA GLY A 689 -2.02 33.18 20.32
C GLY A 689 -0.57 32.89 19.92
N ILE A 690 -0.28 32.90 18.63
CA ILE A 690 1.08 32.93 18.13
C ILE A 690 1.25 34.24 17.37
N TYR A 691 1.94 35.21 17.97
CA TYR A 691 1.93 36.61 17.55
C TYR A 691 3.30 37.21 17.31
#